data_AF-A0A2V1DFT1-F1
#
_entry.id   AF-A0A2V1DFT1-F1
#
_cell.length_a   1.000
_cell.length_b   1.000
_cell.length_c   1.000
_cell.angle_alpha   90.00
_cell.angle_beta   90.00
_cell.angle_gamma   90.00
#
_symmetry.space_group_name_H-M   'P 1'
#
loop_
_entity.id
_entity.type
_entity.pdbx_description
1 polymer ?
#
loop_
_entity_poly.entity_id
_entity_poly.type
_entity_poly.pdbx_seq_one_letter_code
_entity_poly.pdbx_strand_id
1 'polypeptide(L)'
;MASNLGARSVGAVLLALLSIVLASPLFDAIPTTKNGQLSDLKPRAGDFYLRIMPLGASITYGDPHPPDTGGRGYRKYLRDQIRFRGWLVNMVGSRKFGEDFTDNDVEGWPGATIDGVYDKANSAVPKYKPNVILLNAGTNDATGNMVSGAGDRLEKLVRLCLEKSPGVTILLSTLLPNGRAPENVVNINKQYRALAAKLRLEGKKVQIAEMHDGFITPEDIFDGTHPTGKGFSKMGSVWWAALELADAKNWLSPPSQDVNFHDGDTTSSDNTCDKEFGSGNSDPRSGEQILYAVDPLIANDGTYRHSSQPMGRNPGLNFAGPGRETKVSFATLLNRERVDRGAERDDMVYVIRTDAGTALYMLLRNYGDGVFEDTIPFGPNMDCDWDGGEWVDMNNDGFDDFVCISPQGDLDVAINTGSGNAFFRNVGRVKNSETSDRAHVRLADIDGDGRFDYCVTDDGGNIRCWRNGGIGDTPAYWQDLGVVFTGKGMGDIGGTRFVVDINGDGRSDWLWVDNTGKVTTYINQRGYDKSLVPLWLEAGVTHQGMGSTVGREKIHFGRLYGSGRRDYAHRVAADLGSDVWQYGMEVYKNTGVGGKHQKGDGARWGPMSGKGNDDYIWISPDGKIVPFVNKNTPPDTTQYKNGWAGKGVVLATGMDRKALHIGDWDGDGKADIIGVDKKTGALTVWFTSYTGPGGTFSFRKETLGGTWCTQGWGVGLFDIGARFADVSGNGCVDYLCMEPDGRTTGWINNCPNNGNNFNLENVGQIKKSEGLDRANHKWVDVNGDGKADFLWSDKFNGDAKYWSNTGRVPESDRPNQSGSIFHFDPKGTSYLGSSRGTNMHYPNLGGLGRADQVSIQPATGYGWVWYNTCPAGGGGDDGGIAPRDPVLPRYDPS
;
A
#
# COMPACT_ATOMS: atom_id res chain seq x y z
N MET A 1 -57.59 -7.69 -50.16
CA MET A 1 -57.66 -6.26 -50.50
C MET A 1 -56.24 -5.85 -50.88
N ALA A 2 -55.90 -5.88 -52.18
CA ALA A 2 -55.83 -4.72 -53.09
C ALA A 2 -54.84 -3.67 -52.56
N SER A 3 -53.74 -3.29 -53.24
CA SER A 3 -53.49 -3.04 -54.67
C SER A 3 -51.96 -3.02 -54.94
N ASN A 4 -51.37 -3.65 -55.98
CA ASN A 4 -51.24 -3.21 -57.39
C ASN A 4 -50.56 -1.83 -57.53
N LEU A 5 -49.59 -1.52 -58.40
CA LEU A 5 -49.15 -1.93 -59.76
C LEU A 5 -47.63 -1.61 -59.91
N GLY A 6 -46.82 -2.00 -60.90
CA GLY A 6 -46.96 -2.64 -62.22
C GLY A 6 -45.52 -2.86 -62.79
N ALA A 7 -45.19 -3.99 -63.42
CA ALA A 7 -45.37 -4.33 -64.84
C ALA A 7 -44.61 -3.39 -65.81
N ARG A 8 -43.48 -3.83 -66.39
CA ARG A 8 -43.28 -4.30 -67.80
C ARG A 8 -42.24 -3.37 -68.49
N SER A 9 -41.36 -3.73 -69.42
CA SER A 9 -41.09 -4.94 -70.23
C SER A 9 -40.00 -4.64 -71.30
N VAL A 10 -39.40 -5.70 -71.87
CA VAL A 10 -38.73 -5.83 -73.21
C VAL A 10 -37.34 -5.17 -73.35
N GLY A 11 -36.23 -5.88 -73.63
CA GLY A 11 -35.87 -6.72 -74.79
C GLY A 11 -35.07 -5.86 -75.78
N ALA A 12 -33.97 -6.21 -76.46
CA ALA A 12 -33.21 -7.43 -76.79
C ALA A 12 -31.72 -6.98 -77.00
N VAL A 13 -30.69 -7.82 -77.14
CA VAL A 13 -30.26 -8.47 -78.39
C VAL A 13 -29.03 -9.35 -78.06
N LEU A 14 -29.04 -10.59 -78.56
CA LEU A 14 -27.91 -11.53 -78.63
C LEU A 14 -26.79 -10.98 -79.54
N LEU A 15 -25.52 -11.31 -79.24
CA LEU A 15 -24.64 -11.98 -80.21
C LEU A 15 -23.41 -12.58 -79.51
N ALA A 16 -23.23 -13.89 -79.66
CA ALA A 16 -21.98 -14.58 -79.35
C ALA A 16 -21.15 -14.68 -80.63
N LEU A 17 -19.83 -14.48 -80.55
CA LEU A 17 -18.85 -15.00 -81.52
C LEU A 17 -17.46 -15.08 -80.89
N LEU A 18 -16.92 -16.30 -80.90
CA LEU A 18 -15.55 -16.70 -80.58
C LEU A 18 -14.53 -15.99 -81.48
N SER A 19 -13.35 -15.65 -80.95
CA SER A 19 -12.06 -15.67 -81.68
C SER A 19 -10.86 -15.59 -80.71
N ILE A 20 -9.95 -16.55 -80.83
CA ILE A 20 -8.69 -16.74 -80.09
C ILE A 20 -7.62 -15.78 -80.64
N VAL A 21 -6.87 -15.07 -79.78
CA VAL A 21 -5.51 -14.54 -80.11
C VAL A 21 -4.60 -14.53 -78.85
N LEU A 22 -3.60 -15.41 -78.90
CA LEU A 22 -2.21 -15.35 -78.41
C LEU A 22 -1.84 -14.51 -77.17
N ALA A 23 -1.31 -15.21 -76.16
CA ALA A 23 -0.58 -14.64 -75.03
C ALA A 23 0.92 -14.48 -75.35
N SER A 24 1.49 -13.32 -75.00
CA SER A 24 2.90 -13.10 -74.61
C SER A 24 3.04 -11.70 -73.96
N PRO A 25 4.03 -11.49 -73.07
CA PRO A 25 3.95 -10.51 -71.99
C PRO A 25 4.44 -9.13 -72.41
N LEU A 26 3.70 -8.08 -72.04
CA LEU A 26 4.21 -6.71 -72.07
C LEU A 26 4.79 -6.39 -70.68
N PHE A 27 6.11 -6.22 -70.65
CA PHE A 27 6.80 -5.44 -69.64
C PHE A 27 6.22 -4.03 -69.66
N ASP A 28 5.56 -3.61 -68.58
CA ASP A 28 5.28 -2.19 -68.37
C ASP A 28 6.40 -1.57 -67.54
N ALA A 29 6.99 -0.54 -68.15
CA ALA A 29 8.14 0.20 -67.67
C ALA A 29 7.84 0.98 -66.39
N ILE A 30 8.86 1.07 -65.53
CA ILE A 30 8.92 1.94 -64.35
C ILE A 30 8.77 3.40 -64.81
N PRO A 31 7.80 4.18 -64.27
CA PRO A 31 7.72 5.61 -64.57
C PRO A 31 8.87 6.36 -63.88
N THR A 32 9.61 7.14 -64.65
CA THR A 32 10.58 8.12 -64.13
C THR A 32 9.82 9.34 -63.60
N THR A 33 9.88 9.59 -62.29
CA THR A 33 9.28 10.78 -61.67
C THR A 33 10.15 12.02 -61.88
N LYS A 34 9.59 13.03 -62.55
CA LYS A 34 10.06 14.42 -62.51
C LYS A 34 9.69 15.07 -61.17
N ASN A 35 10.58 15.92 -60.68
CA ASN A 35 10.48 16.71 -59.46
C ASN A 35 9.16 17.49 -59.30
N GLY A 36 8.53 17.31 -58.12
CA GLY A 36 8.01 18.40 -57.29
C GLY A 36 6.57 18.84 -57.50
N GLN A 37 5.64 18.30 -56.70
CA GLN A 37 4.72 19.07 -55.83
C GLN A 37 4.29 18.18 -54.65
N LEU A 38 4.46 18.72 -53.43
CA LEU A 38 4.41 18.03 -52.13
C LEU A 38 3.00 18.01 -51.51
N SER A 39 1.93 17.93 -52.31
CA SER A 39 0.56 18.17 -51.81
C SER A 39 -0.43 17.02 -51.96
N ASP A 40 -0.01 15.78 -52.22
CA ASP A 40 -0.93 14.63 -52.34
C ASP A 40 -0.44 13.32 -51.67
N LEU A 41 0.38 13.41 -50.61
CA LEU A 41 0.72 12.25 -49.78
C LEU A 41 -0.29 12.11 -48.65
N LYS A 42 -1.37 11.33 -48.85
CA LYS A 42 -2.12 10.77 -47.72
C LYS A 42 -1.33 9.60 -47.12
N PRO A 43 -0.95 9.63 -45.84
CA PRO A 43 -0.42 8.44 -45.16
C PRO A 43 -1.49 7.35 -45.20
N ARG A 44 -1.18 6.19 -45.78
CA ARG A 44 -2.06 5.03 -45.76
C ARG A 44 -1.70 4.21 -44.52
N ALA A 45 -2.18 4.63 -43.36
CA ALA A 45 -2.10 3.86 -42.11
C ALA A 45 -3.54 3.60 -41.63
N GLY A 46 -3.84 2.38 -41.18
CA GLY A 46 -5.14 2.09 -40.58
C GLY A 46 -5.31 2.80 -39.22
N ASP A 47 -6.55 3.11 -38.82
CA ASP A 47 -6.89 3.80 -37.56
C ASP A 47 -6.76 2.90 -36.31
N PHE A 48 -5.89 1.89 -36.32
CA PHE A 48 -5.76 0.89 -35.26
C PHE A 48 -4.30 0.49 -35.00
N TYR A 49 -4.05 -0.05 -33.81
CA TYR A 49 -2.73 -0.53 -33.41
C TYR A 49 -2.33 -1.83 -34.11
N LEU A 50 -1.12 -1.89 -34.63
CA LEU A 50 -0.43 -3.14 -34.89
C LEU A 50 0.09 -3.67 -33.55
N ARG A 51 -0.65 -4.59 -32.95
CA ARG A 51 -0.26 -5.37 -31.78
C ARG A 51 0.62 -6.54 -32.22
N ILE A 52 1.91 -6.28 -32.26
CA ILE A 52 2.93 -7.16 -32.83
C ILE A 52 3.53 -8.03 -31.73
N MET A 53 3.49 -9.35 -31.88
CA MET A 53 4.23 -10.26 -31.00
C MET A 53 5.48 -10.79 -31.72
N PRO A 54 6.69 -10.37 -31.32
CA PRO A 54 7.92 -11.02 -31.76
C PRO A 54 8.05 -12.37 -31.04
N LEU A 55 7.80 -13.46 -31.77
CA LEU A 55 7.75 -14.82 -31.22
C LEU A 55 8.92 -15.65 -31.73
N GLY A 56 9.74 -16.19 -30.83
CA GLY A 56 10.87 -17.01 -31.23
C GLY A 56 11.86 -17.38 -30.15
N ALA A 57 13.11 -17.59 -30.56
CA ALA A 57 14.21 -17.96 -29.67
C ALA A 57 15.19 -16.79 -29.44
N SER A 58 16.49 -17.08 -29.34
CA SER A 58 17.55 -16.11 -29.02
C SER A 58 17.67 -14.95 -30.01
N ILE A 59 17.52 -15.19 -31.32
CA ILE A 59 17.56 -14.13 -32.36
C ILE A 59 16.39 -13.15 -32.18
N THR A 60 15.21 -13.64 -31.81
CA THR A 60 14.04 -12.80 -31.53
C THR A 60 14.18 -12.04 -30.22
N TYR A 61 14.71 -12.68 -29.19
CA TYR A 61 14.99 -12.03 -27.92
C TYR A 61 16.04 -10.92 -28.09
N GLY A 62 17.06 -11.16 -28.91
CA GLY A 62 18.18 -10.26 -29.16
C GLY A 62 19.38 -10.52 -28.26
N ASP A 63 19.60 -11.78 -27.82
CA ASP A 63 20.72 -12.18 -26.95
C ASP A 63 21.24 -13.58 -27.35
N PRO A 64 22.57 -13.81 -27.47
CA PRO A 64 23.68 -12.85 -27.39
C PRO A 64 23.62 -11.73 -28.42
N HIS A 65 24.17 -10.57 -28.08
CA HIS A 65 24.24 -9.43 -28.98
C HIS A 65 25.61 -8.73 -28.96
N PRO A 66 26.01 -8.07 -30.06
CA PRO A 66 27.16 -7.20 -30.08
C PRO A 66 27.00 -5.99 -29.13
N PRO A 67 28.08 -5.47 -28.52
CA PRO A 67 28.01 -4.35 -27.57
C PRO A 67 27.29 -3.10 -28.09
N ASP A 68 27.37 -2.82 -29.38
CA ASP A 68 26.78 -1.64 -30.05
C ASP A 68 25.26 -1.74 -30.28
N THR A 69 24.66 -2.90 -30.01
CA THR A 69 23.24 -3.12 -30.29
C THR A 69 22.35 -3.01 -29.06
N GLY A 70 22.90 -3.05 -27.83
CA GLY A 70 22.14 -2.90 -26.58
C GLY A 70 20.96 -3.86 -26.45
N GLY A 71 21.05 -5.08 -27.00
CA GLY A 71 19.97 -6.08 -26.94
C GLY A 71 18.70 -5.74 -27.76
N ARG A 72 18.72 -4.69 -28.59
CA ARG A 72 17.56 -4.24 -29.38
C ARG A 72 17.06 -5.25 -30.40
N GLY A 73 17.97 -6.09 -30.91
CA GLY A 73 17.70 -7.01 -32.02
C GLY A 73 17.16 -6.27 -33.26
N TYR A 74 16.32 -6.95 -34.05
CA TYR A 74 15.63 -6.35 -35.21
C TYR A 74 14.42 -5.49 -34.80
N ARG A 75 13.93 -5.64 -33.56
CA ARG A 75 12.63 -5.10 -33.11
C ARG A 75 12.62 -3.58 -33.18
N LYS A 76 13.67 -2.92 -32.70
CA LYS A 76 13.80 -1.46 -32.77
C LYS A 76 13.72 -0.92 -34.19
N TYR A 77 14.56 -1.45 -35.09
CA TYR A 77 14.63 -0.99 -36.47
C TYR A 77 13.31 -1.17 -37.22
N LEU A 78 12.66 -2.32 -37.01
CA LEU A 78 11.36 -2.60 -37.59
C LEU A 78 10.28 -1.66 -37.02
N ARG A 79 10.24 -1.48 -35.70
CA ARG A 79 9.28 -0.61 -35.04
C ARG A 79 9.37 0.82 -35.55
N ASP A 80 10.58 1.38 -35.58
CA ASP A 80 10.83 2.74 -36.08
C ASP A 80 10.34 2.90 -37.52
N GLN A 81 10.56 1.90 -38.37
CA GLN A 81 10.12 1.91 -39.75
C GLN A 81 8.59 1.91 -39.86
N ILE A 82 7.91 1.05 -39.08
CA ILE A 82 6.45 0.95 -39.06
C ILE A 82 5.84 2.28 -38.60
N ARG A 83 6.41 2.87 -37.55
CA ARG A 83 6.03 4.17 -37.01
C ARG A 83 6.28 5.31 -38.01
N PHE A 84 7.44 5.35 -38.65
CA PHE A 84 7.79 6.33 -39.69
C PHE A 84 6.78 6.34 -40.84
N ARG A 85 6.17 5.17 -41.12
CA ARG A 85 5.15 4.99 -42.16
C ARG A 85 3.73 5.31 -41.70
N GLY A 86 3.55 5.68 -40.43
CA GLY A 86 2.31 6.22 -39.88
C GLY A 86 1.42 5.23 -39.11
N TRP A 87 1.85 3.97 -38.94
CA TRP A 87 1.10 2.99 -38.16
C TRP A 87 1.27 3.20 -36.66
N LEU A 88 0.21 2.94 -35.89
CA LEU A 88 0.28 2.80 -34.44
C LEU A 88 0.85 1.42 -34.09
N VAL A 89 1.75 1.31 -33.10
CA VAL A 89 2.46 0.06 -32.81
C VAL A 89 2.49 -0.23 -31.32
N ASN A 90 2.14 -1.46 -30.96
CA ASN A 90 2.29 -2.01 -29.62
C ASN A 90 3.00 -3.38 -29.74
N MET A 91 4.24 -3.50 -29.25
CA MET A 91 4.90 -4.80 -29.13
C MET A 91 4.36 -5.52 -27.90
N VAL A 92 4.13 -6.83 -27.99
CA VAL A 92 3.58 -7.61 -26.87
C VAL A 92 4.35 -8.91 -26.65
N GLY A 93 4.43 -9.30 -25.39
CA GLY A 93 5.10 -10.51 -24.93
C GLY A 93 5.16 -10.57 -23.40
N SER A 94 5.59 -11.70 -22.85
CA SER A 94 5.75 -11.88 -21.40
C SER A 94 7.09 -11.40 -20.87
N ARG A 95 7.97 -10.89 -21.73
CA ARG A 95 9.34 -10.47 -21.38
C ARG A 95 9.63 -9.12 -22.00
N LYS A 96 10.58 -8.38 -21.40
CA LYS A 96 11.12 -7.12 -21.92
C LYS A 96 12.63 -7.23 -22.06
N PHE A 97 13.17 -6.73 -23.16
CA PHE A 97 14.62 -6.72 -23.39
C PHE A 97 15.01 -5.71 -24.47
N GLY A 98 16.13 -5.01 -24.25
CA GLY A 98 16.71 -4.06 -25.20
C GLY A 98 16.68 -2.60 -24.72
N GLU A 99 17.75 -1.87 -24.99
CA GLU A 99 17.98 -0.47 -24.61
C GLU A 99 17.42 0.51 -25.67
N ASP A 100 17.17 1.77 -25.30
CA ASP A 100 16.74 2.86 -26.20
C ASP A 100 15.40 2.64 -26.95
N PHE A 101 14.47 1.85 -26.41
CA PHE A 101 13.04 1.85 -26.79
C PHE A 101 12.16 1.30 -25.67
N THR A 102 11.07 2.01 -25.39
CA THR A 102 10.12 1.72 -24.31
C THR A 102 9.27 0.49 -24.61
N ASP A 103 8.82 0.35 -25.85
CA ASP A 103 7.95 -0.73 -26.30
C ASP A 103 8.80 -1.94 -26.70
N ASN A 104 9.53 -2.46 -25.71
CA ASN A 104 10.53 -3.53 -25.86
C ASN A 104 10.04 -4.90 -25.40
N ASP A 105 8.72 -5.08 -25.32
CA ASP A 105 8.06 -6.34 -25.08
C ASP A 105 8.40 -7.38 -26.18
N VAL A 106 8.59 -8.63 -25.75
CA VAL A 106 9.07 -9.73 -26.62
C VAL A 106 8.70 -11.09 -26.05
N GLU A 107 8.39 -12.03 -26.95
CA GLU A 107 8.13 -13.43 -26.64
C GLU A 107 9.28 -14.32 -27.19
N GLY A 108 10.51 -13.93 -26.84
CA GLY A 108 11.75 -14.58 -27.27
C GLY A 108 12.34 -15.45 -26.17
N TRP A 109 12.74 -16.69 -26.49
CA TRP A 109 13.24 -17.67 -25.53
C TRP A 109 14.59 -18.27 -25.96
N PRO A 110 15.72 -17.71 -25.49
CA PRO A 110 17.04 -18.24 -25.79
C PRO A 110 17.14 -19.75 -25.50
N GLY A 111 17.71 -20.49 -26.46
CA GLY A 111 17.85 -21.96 -26.39
C GLY A 111 16.61 -22.79 -26.73
N ALA A 112 15.42 -22.19 -26.92
CA ALA A 112 14.22 -22.95 -27.24
C ALA A 112 14.22 -23.51 -28.67
N THR A 113 13.88 -24.80 -28.83
CA THR A 113 13.52 -25.42 -30.11
C THR A 113 12.10 -25.00 -30.53
N ILE A 114 11.64 -25.40 -31.71
CA ILE A 114 10.26 -25.13 -32.17
C ILE A 114 9.21 -25.58 -31.14
N ASP A 115 9.38 -26.75 -30.52
CA ASP A 115 8.47 -27.25 -29.48
C ASP A 115 8.53 -26.39 -28.20
N GLY A 116 9.73 -25.94 -27.82
CA GLY A 116 9.86 -25.02 -26.69
C GLY A 116 9.16 -23.69 -26.94
N VAL A 117 9.24 -23.15 -28.17
CA VAL A 117 8.50 -21.93 -28.56
C VAL A 117 6.99 -22.19 -28.59
N TYR A 118 6.55 -23.40 -28.96
CA TYR A 118 5.14 -23.80 -28.91
C TYR A 118 4.54 -23.70 -27.50
N ASP A 119 5.22 -24.22 -26.49
CA ASP A 119 4.74 -24.19 -25.11
C ASP A 119 4.60 -22.75 -24.59
N LYS A 120 5.51 -21.87 -24.99
CA LYS A 120 5.48 -20.44 -24.63
C LYS A 120 4.37 -19.70 -25.34
N ALA A 121 4.21 -19.93 -26.65
CA ALA A 121 3.11 -19.38 -27.43
C ALA A 121 1.74 -19.81 -26.88
N ASN A 122 1.60 -21.06 -26.41
CA ASN A 122 0.34 -21.56 -25.83
C ASN A 122 -0.08 -20.79 -24.57
N SER A 123 0.88 -20.21 -23.85
CA SER A 123 0.63 -19.37 -22.68
C SER A 123 0.45 -17.89 -23.06
N ALA A 124 1.29 -17.38 -23.98
CA ALA A 124 1.36 -15.96 -24.28
C ALA A 124 0.29 -15.49 -25.29
N VAL A 125 0.05 -16.23 -26.37
CA VAL A 125 -0.89 -15.81 -27.44
C VAL A 125 -2.31 -15.58 -26.91
N PRO A 126 -2.93 -16.45 -26.10
CA PRO A 126 -4.28 -16.18 -25.59
C PRO A 126 -4.33 -15.02 -24.58
N LYS A 127 -3.20 -14.68 -23.94
CA LYS A 127 -3.09 -13.55 -22.99
C LYS A 127 -2.99 -12.20 -23.71
N TYR A 128 -2.16 -12.12 -24.75
CA TYR A 128 -1.87 -10.85 -25.43
C TYR A 128 -2.65 -10.63 -26.72
N LYS A 129 -3.20 -11.69 -27.32
CA LYS A 129 -4.02 -11.67 -28.55
C LYS A 129 -3.48 -10.73 -29.64
N PRO A 130 -2.24 -10.96 -30.12
CA PRO A 130 -1.64 -10.13 -31.17
C PRO A 130 -2.42 -10.22 -32.48
N ASN A 131 -2.46 -9.12 -33.24
CA ASN A 131 -2.99 -9.12 -34.62
C ASN A 131 -1.90 -9.34 -35.67
N VAL A 132 -0.63 -9.22 -35.29
CA VAL A 132 0.54 -9.56 -36.11
C VAL A 132 1.52 -10.38 -35.27
N ILE A 133 2.01 -11.51 -35.80
CA ILE A 133 3.08 -12.31 -35.17
C ILE A 133 4.29 -12.33 -36.09
N LEU A 134 5.46 -12.01 -35.56
CA LEU A 134 6.76 -12.18 -36.24
C LEU A 134 7.37 -13.49 -35.75
N LEU A 135 7.27 -14.56 -36.56
CA LEU A 135 7.68 -15.90 -36.16
C LEU A 135 9.08 -16.25 -36.69
N ASN A 136 10.05 -16.37 -35.78
CA ASN A 136 11.40 -16.87 -36.06
C ASN A 136 11.78 -17.96 -35.05
N ALA A 137 11.66 -19.22 -35.46
CA ALA A 137 11.99 -20.40 -34.64
C ALA A 137 12.59 -21.49 -35.53
N GLY A 138 13.48 -22.32 -34.96
CA GLY A 138 14.10 -23.46 -35.66
C GLY A 138 15.63 -23.43 -35.76
N THR A 139 16.29 -22.32 -35.41
CA THR A 139 17.76 -22.26 -35.40
C THR A 139 18.37 -23.27 -34.42
N ASN A 140 17.76 -23.45 -33.24
CA ASN A 140 18.18 -24.45 -32.25
C ASN A 140 17.93 -25.89 -32.74
N ASP A 141 16.84 -26.14 -33.48
CA ASP A 141 16.60 -27.41 -34.15
C ASP A 141 17.70 -27.69 -35.20
N ALA A 142 18.13 -26.67 -35.95
CA ALA A 142 19.21 -26.82 -36.94
C ALA A 142 20.53 -27.19 -36.27
N THR A 143 20.93 -26.49 -35.21
CA THR A 143 22.17 -26.76 -34.47
C THR A 143 22.11 -28.06 -33.66
N GLY A 144 20.92 -28.47 -33.23
CA GLY A 144 20.66 -29.73 -32.51
C GLY A 144 20.40 -30.93 -33.43
N ASN A 145 20.55 -30.76 -34.75
CA ASN A 145 20.32 -31.79 -35.77
C ASN A 145 18.90 -32.38 -35.81
N MET A 146 17.88 -31.60 -35.41
CA MET A 146 16.46 -31.97 -35.44
C MET A 146 15.77 -31.52 -36.74
N VAL A 147 16.35 -31.83 -37.91
CA VAL A 147 15.84 -31.33 -39.21
C VAL A 147 14.56 -32.01 -39.66
N SER A 148 14.42 -33.32 -39.39
CA SER A 148 13.25 -34.09 -39.79
C SER A 148 12.00 -33.65 -39.00
N GLY A 149 10.89 -33.41 -39.70
CA GLY A 149 9.62 -32.96 -39.12
C GLY A 149 9.64 -31.53 -38.57
N ALA A 150 10.66 -30.72 -38.86
CA ALA A 150 10.71 -29.32 -38.43
C ALA A 150 9.54 -28.51 -38.99
N GLY A 151 9.14 -28.78 -40.25
CA GLY A 151 7.95 -28.21 -40.86
C GLY A 151 6.66 -28.59 -40.14
N ASP A 152 6.52 -29.85 -39.70
CA ASP A 152 5.31 -30.32 -39.00
C ASP A 152 5.20 -29.69 -37.60
N ARG A 153 6.32 -29.56 -36.88
CA ARG A 153 6.35 -28.86 -35.58
C ARG A 153 6.00 -27.39 -35.74
N LEU A 154 6.55 -26.73 -36.77
CA LEU A 154 6.24 -25.34 -37.05
C LEU A 154 4.77 -25.16 -37.47
N GLU A 155 4.21 -26.10 -38.23
CA GLU A 155 2.79 -26.09 -38.59
C GLU A 155 1.89 -26.10 -37.35
N LYS A 156 2.19 -26.94 -36.35
CA LYS A 156 1.46 -26.97 -35.08
C LYS A 156 1.51 -25.60 -34.37
N LEU A 157 2.68 -24.98 -34.32
CA LEU A 157 2.86 -23.65 -33.73
C LEU A 157 2.05 -22.58 -34.48
N VAL A 158 2.11 -22.57 -35.81
CA VAL A 158 1.34 -21.61 -36.62
C VAL A 158 -0.17 -21.80 -36.43
N ARG A 159 -0.65 -23.05 -36.40
CA ARG A 159 -2.08 -23.34 -36.18
C ARG A 159 -2.54 -22.97 -34.78
N LEU A 160 -1.72 -23.21 -33.75
CA LEU A 160 -1.97 -22.75 -32.38
C LEU A 160 -2.16 -21.24 -32.33
N CYS A 161 -1.27 -20.48 -32.98
CA CYS A 161 -1.35 -19.02 -32.98
C CYS A 161 -2.65 -18.52 -33.66
N LEU A 162 -3.03 -19.12 -34.80
CA LEU A 162 -4.27 -18.82 -35.50
C LEU A 162 -5.53 -19.19 -34.71
N GLU A 163 -5.46 -20.23 -33.87
CA GLU A 163 -6.55 -20.66 -33.00
C GLU A 163 -6.71 -19.73 -31.79
N LYS A 164 -5.61 -19.41 -31.10
CA LYS A 164 -5.63 -18.62 -29.86
C LYS A 164 -5.78 -17.11 -30.09
N SER A 165 -5.44 -16.61 -31.28
CA SER A 165 -5.68 -15.22 -31.69
C SER A 165 -6.42 -15.17 -33.04
N PRO A 166 -7.77 -15.25 -33.03
CA PRO A 166 -8.54 -15.20 -34.27
C PRO A 166 -8.31 -13.91 -35.06
N GLY A 167 -8.01 -14.05 -36.36
CA GLY A 167 -7.78 -12.91 -37.26
C GLY A 167 -6.32 -12.45 -37.39
N VAL A 168 -5.41 -13.00 -36.58
CA VAL A 168 -3.97 -12.71 -36.61
C VAL A 168 -3.35 -12.96 -37.98
N THR A 169 -2.42 -12.08 -38.37
CA THR A 169 -1.53 -12.26 -39.52
C THR A 169 -0.18 -12.75 -39.03
N ILE A 170 0.32 -13.86 -39.59
CA ILE A 170 1.61 -14.43 -39.22
C ILE A 170 2.62 -14.10 -40.32
N LEU A 171 3.65 -13.33 -39.97
CA LEU A 171 4.84 -13.16 -40.79
C LEU A 171 5.80 -14.28 -40.39
N LEU A 172 5.93 -15.29 -41.26
CA LEU A 172 6.78 -16.44 -41.02
C LEU A 172 8.13 -16.22 -41.68
N SER A 173 9.20 -16.14 -40.87
CA SER A 173 10.56 -16.05 -41.42
C SER A 173 11.14 -17.41 -41.78
N THR A 174 11.97 -17.43 -42.82
CA THR A 174 12.99 -18.47 -42.97
C THR A 174 14.10 -18.26 -41.93
N LEU A 175 14.85 -19.31 -41.62
CA LEU A 175 16.04 -19.24 -40.79
C LEU A 175 17.14 -18.46 -41.52
N LEU A 176 17.84 -17.61 -40.77
CA LEU A 176 18.98 -16.84 -41.27
C LEU A 176 20.16 -17.76 -41.65
N PRO A 177 21.11 -17.29 -42.48
CA PRO A 177 22.38 -17.97 -42.66
C PRO A 177 23.03 -18.28 -41.31
N ASN A 178 23.56 -19.49 -41.15
CA ASN A 178 24.12 -19.96 -39.88
C ASN A 178 25.48 -20.62 -40.14
N GLY A 179 26.50 -20.20 -39.42
CA GLY A 179 27.86 -20.73 -39.55
C GLY A 179 28.08 -22.07 -38.85
N ARG A 180 27.20 -22.46 -37.91
CA ARG A 180 27.30 -23.71 -37.13
C ARG A 180 26.62 -24.89 -37.82
N ALA A 181 25.49 -24.67 -38.49
CA ALA A 181 24.71 -25.73 -39.14
C ALA A 181 24.07 -25.28 -40.49
N PRO A 182 24.89 -24.87 -41.48
CA PRO A 182 24.40 -24.26 -42.73
C PRO A 182 23.50 -25.18 -43.57
N GLU A 183 23.86 -26.46 -43.71
CA GLU A 183 23.06 -27.42 -44.50
C GLU A 183 21.69 -27.71 -43.85
N ASN A 184 21.65 -27.80 -42.52
CA ASN A 184 20.43 -28.03 -41.76
C ASN A 184 19.47 -26.84 -41.92
N VAL A 185 19.98 -25.61 -41.89
CA VAL A 185 19.21 -24.39 -42.18
C VAL A 185 18.59 -24.44 -43.56
N VAL A 186 19.35 -24.79 -44.59
CA VAL A 186 18.83 -24.91 -45.97
C VAL A 186 17.70 -25.93 -46.06
N ASN A 187 17.85 -27.09 -45.39
CA ASN A 187 16.84 -28.15 -45.40
C ASN A 187 15.57 -27.79 -44.62
N ILE A 188 15.70 -27.09 -43.49
CA ILE A 188 14.54 -26.58 -42.73
C ILE A 188 13.83 -25.48 -43.53
N ASN A 189 14.57 -24.56 -44.16
CA ASN A 189 13.99 -23.48 -44.98
C ASN A 189 13.19 -24.00 -46.17
N LYS A 190 13.57 -25.13 -46.78
CA LYS A 190 12.75 -25.81 -47.80
C LYS A 190 11.38 -26.23 -47.24
N GLN A 191 11.35 -26.77 -46.02
CA GLN A 191 10.11 -27.15 -45.35
C GLN A 191 9.26 -25.91 -45.01
N TYR A 192 9.87 -24.81 -44.55
CA TYR A 192 9.14 -23.59 -44.19
C TYR A 192 8.50 -22.92 -45.41
N ARG A 193 9.21 -22.88 -46.55
CA ARG A 193 8.64 -22.38 -47.82
C ARG A 193 7.46 -23.22 -48.29
N ALA A 194 7.58 -24.55 -48.23
CA ALA A 194 6.48 -25.46 -48.56
C ALA A 194 5.28 -25.29 -47.61
N LEU A 195 5.53 -25.13 -46.31
CA LEU A 195 4.51 -24.88 -45.30
C LEU A 195 3.77 -23.56 -45.54
N ALA A 196 4.50 -22.46 -45.79
CA ALA A 196 3.90 -21.17 -46.08
C ALA A 196 3.00 -21.23 -47.32
N ALA A 197 3.46 -21.91 -48.39
CA ALA A 197 2.65 -22.13 -49.59
C ALA A 197 1.39 -22.96 -49.30
N LYS A 198 1.51 -24.04 -48.51
CA LYS A 198 0.39 -24.89 -48.07
C LYS A 198 -0.65 -24.08 -47.30
N LEU A 199 -0.24 -23.37 -46.25
CA LEU A 199 -1.16 -22.59 -45.40
C LEU A 199 -1.83 -21.44 -46.16
N ARG A 200 -1.13 -20.84 -47.13
CA ARG A 200 -1.71 -19.83 -48.01
C ARG A 200 -2.80 -20.40 -48.92
N LEU A 201 -2.61 -21.62 -49.45
CA LEU A 201 -3.65 -22.32 -50.23
C LEU A 201 -4.87 -22.70 -49.37
N GLU A 202 -4.67 -22.94 -48.08
CA GLU A 202 -5.75 -23.13 -47.10
C GLU A 202 -6.44 -21.82 -46.68
N GLY A 203 -6.08 -20.67 -47.28
CA GLY A 203 -6.66 -19.37 -46.97
C GLY A 203 -6.23 -18.78 -45.63
N LYS A 204 -5.15 -19.28 -45.00
CA LYS A 204 -4.59 -18.71 -43.77
C LYS A 204 -3.74 -17.48 -44.09
N LYS A 205 -3.80 -16.47 -43.21
CA LYS A 205 -3.03 -15.21 -43.31
C LYS A 205 -1.56 -15.43 -42.91
N VAL A 206 -0.82 -16.17 -43.72
CA VAL A 206 0.62 -16.46 -43.50
C VAL A 206 1.43 -15.87 -44.65
N GLN A 207 2.28 -14.89 -44.34
CA GLN A 207 3.16 -14.21 -45.30
C GLN A 207 4.61 -14.58 -44.98
N ILE A 208 5.35 -15.02 -45.99
CA ILE A 208 6.76 -15.39 -45.81
C ILE A 208 7.65 -14.13 -45.76
N ALA A 209 8.61 -14.14 -44.86
CA ALA A 209 9.71 -13.18 -44.75
C ALA A 209 11.01 -13.91 -45.07
N GLU A 210 11.56 -13.70 -46.26
CA GLU A 210 12.69 -14.48 -46.76
C GLU A 210 14.02 -13.93 -46.24
N MET A 211 14.55 -14.57 -45.20
CA MET A 211 15.81 -14.19 -44.55
C MET A 211 17.04 -14.88 -45.18
N HIS A 212 16.84 -15.80 -46.13
CA HIS A 212 17.89 -16.64 -46.73
C HIS A 212 17.80 -16.65 -48.27
N ASP A 213 17.74 -15.47 -48.89
CA ASP A 213 17.82 -15.23 -50.33
C ASP A 213 19.15 -14.62 -50.81
N GLY A 214 20.06 -14.34 -49.88
CA GLY A 214 21.37 -13.71 -50.15
C GLY A 214 21.44 -12.24 -49.75
N PHE A 215 20.35 -11.61 -49.30
CA PHE A 215 20.39 -10.25 -48.77
C PHE A 215 21.11 -10.16 -47.43
N ILE A 216 20.78 -11.07 -46.51
CA ILE A 216 21.53 -11.32 -45.27
C ILE A 216 22.63 -12.32 -45.61
N THR A 217 23.89 -11.96 -45.34
CA THR A 217 25.04 -12.79 -45.69
C THR A 217 25.71 -13.37 -44.43
N PRO A 218 26.58 -14.39 -44.54
CA PRO A 218 27.31 -14.91 -43.38
C PRO A 218 28.13 -13.87 -42.62
N GLU A 219 28.60 -12.80 -43.27
CA GLU A 219 29.30 -11.67 -42.63
C GLU A 219 28.40 -10.86 -41.69
N ASP A 220 27.08 -10.96 -41.87
CA ASP A 220 26.12 -10.31 -40.99
C ASP A 220 25.83 -11.14 -39.72
N ILE A 221 26.54 -12.26 -39.49
CA ILE A 221 26.37 -13.17 -38.34
C ILE A 221 27.67 -13.19 -37.51
N PHE A 222 27.61 -12.76 -36.24
CA PHE A 222 28.84 -12.46 -35.48
C PHE A 222 29.44 -13.64 -34.71
N ASP A 223 28.62 -14.56 -34.19
CA ASP A 223 29.07 -15.72 -33.38
C ASP A 223 28.75 -17.08 -34.04
N GLY A 224 28.46 -17.02 -35.35
CA GLY A 224 27.98 -18.13 -36.16
C GLY A 224 26.48 -18.42 -36.04
N THR A 225 25.71 -17.70 -35.22
CA THR A 225 24.25 -17.88 -35.08
C THR A 225 23.46 -16.59 -34.96
N HIS A 226 23.97 -15.60 -34.24
CA HIS A 226 23.30 -14.35 -33.94
C HIS A 226 23.76 -13.22 -34.89
N PRO A 227 22.84 -12.36 -35.37
CA PRO A 227 23.19 -11.25 -36.26
C PRO A 227 24.05 -10.16 -35.63
N THR A 228 24.87 -9.49 -36.45
CA THR A 228 25.51 -8.21 -36.12
C THR A 228 24.45 -7.08 -36.06
N GLY A 229 24.82 -5.88 -35.60
CA GLY A 229 23.93 -4.71 -35.69
C GLY A 229 23.41 -4.44 -37.10
N LYS A 230 24.27 -4.63 -38.12
CA LYS A 230 23.89 -4.54 -39.55
C LYS A 230 22.99 -5.70 -39.99
N GLY A 231 23.23 -6.91 -39.48
CA GLY A 231 22.37 -8.06 -39.73
C GLY A 231 20.96 -7.87 -39.18
N PHE A 232 20.82 -7.32 -37.97
CA PHE A 232 19.52 -7.01 -37.39
C PHE A 232 18.77 -5.90 -38.15
N SER A 233 19.45 -4.89 -38.68
CA SER A 233 18.77 -3.86 -39.50
C SER A 233 18.30 -4.41 -40.85
N LYS A 234 19.09 -5.28 -41.50
CA LYS A 234 18.65 -6.02 -42.69
C LYS A 234 17.45 -6.91 -42.40
N MET A 235 17.47 -7.64 -41.28
CA MET A 235 16.33 -8.46 -40.82
C MET A 235 15.07 -7.61 -40.63
N GLY A 236 15.20 -6.40 -40.06
CA GLY A 236 14.10 -5.42 -39.99
C GLY A 236 13.55 -5.03 -41.36
N SER A 237 14.41 -4.94 -42.38
CA SER A 237 14.01 -4.61 -43.77
C SER A 237 13.18 -5.72 -44.42
N VAL A 238 13.58 -6.98 -44.20
CA VAL A 238 12.84 -8.16 -44.68
C VAL A 238 11.48 -8.28 -43.98
N TRP A 239 11.43 -8.06 -42.66
CA TRP A 239 10.17 -8.03 -41.91
C TRP A 239 9.23 -6.93 -42.40
N TRP A 240 9.75 -5.73 -42.65
CA TRP A 240 8.98 -4.61 -43.18
C TRP A 240 8.38 -4.93 -44.54
N ALA A 241 9.16 -5.48 -45.47
CA ALA A 241 8.66 -5.89 -46.78
C ALA A 241 7.56 -6.96 -46.69
N ALA A 242 7.70 -7.93 -45.77
CA ALA A 242 6.66 -8.93 -45.52
C ALA A 242 5.38 -8.30 -44.94
N LEU A 243 5.51 -7.30 -44.07
CA LEU A 243 4.37 -6.56 -43.53
C LEU A 243 3.65 -5.75 -44.62
N GLU A 244 4.37 -5.06 -45.50
CA GLU A 244 3.79 -4.34 -46.64
C GLU A 244 3.04 -5.28 -47.59
N LEU A 245 3.56 -6.48 -47.84
CA LEU A 245 2.87 -7.50 -48.64
C LEU A 245 1.59 -8.01 -47.96
N ALA A 246 1.56 -8.08 -46.63
CA ALA A 246 0.36 -8.45 -45.89
C ALA A 246 -0.68 -7.31 -45.91
N ASP A 247 -0.25 -6.07 -45.77
CA ASP A 247 -1.10 -4.88 -45.86
C ASP A 247 -1.71 -4.73 -47.26
N ALA A 248 -0.92 -4.90 -48.32
CA ALA A 248 -1.39 -4.87 -49.70
C ALA A 248 -2.48 -5.93 -50.01
N LYS A 249 -2.53 -7.01 -49.23
CA LYS A 249 -3.56 -8.05 -49.31
C LYS A 249 -4.75 -7.82 -48.37
N ASN A 250 -4.78 -6.70 -47.64
CA ASN A 250 -5.73 -6.38 -46.58
C ASN A 250 -5.80 -7.46 -45.49
N TRP A 251 -4.65 -8.03 -45.11
CA TRP A 251 -4.61 -9.06 -44.07
C TRP A 251 -4.55 -8.48 -42.65
N LEU A 252 -4.13 -7.23 -42.49
CA LEU A 252 -4.08 -6.53 -41.21
C LEU A 252 -5.50 -6.16 -40.73
N SER A 253 -5.77 -6.38 -39.45
CA SER A 253 -7.06 -6.09 -38.82
C SER A 253 -6.87 -5.60 -37.39
N PRO A 254 -7.82 -4.83 -36.80
CA PRO A 254 -7.72 -4.36 -35.43
C PRO A 254 -7.49 -5.50 -34.42
N PRO A 255 -6.71 -5.26 -33.35
CA PRO A 255 -6.47 -6.27 -32.32
C PRO A 255 -7.70 -6.44 -31.43
N SER A 256 -7.82 -7.63 -30.82
CA SER A 256 -8.88 -7.93 -29.86
C SER A 256 -8.80 -7.03 -28.64
N GLN A 257 -9.92 -6.42 -28.25
CA GLN A 257 -10.05 -5.61 -27.03
C GLN A 257 -10.26 -6.46 -25.77
N ASP A 258 -10.49 -7.77 -25.92
CA ASP A 258 -10.60 -8.73 -24.81
C ASP A 258 -9.20 -9.08 -24.25
N VAL A 259 -8.53 -8.10 -23.64
CA VAL A 259 -7.23 -8.19 -22.96
C VAL A 259 -7.20 -7.24 -21.76
N ASN A 260 -6.33 -7.49 -20.78
CA ASN A 260 -6.24 -6.69 -19.54
C ASN A 260 -5.21 -5.55 -19.63
N PHE A 261 -5.03 -4.96 -20.82
CA PHE A 261 -4.15 -3.81 -21.06
C PHE A 261 -4.71 -2.98 -22.23
N HIS A 262 -4.29 -1.71 -22.33
CA HIS A 262 -4.67 -0.84 -23.44
C HIS A 262 -3.52 -0.65 -24.43
N ASP A 263 -3.81 -0.77 -25.73
CA ASP A 263 -2.83 -0.44 -26.77
C ASP A 263 -2.59 1.07 -26.78
N GLY A 264 -1.33 1.51 -26.71
CA GLY A 264 -0.95 2.92 -26.68
C GLY A 264 -0.89 3.55 -25.29
N ASP A 265 -1.12 2.76 -24.24
CA ASP A 265 -0.81 3.17 -22.88
C ASP A 265 0.69 3.43 -22.78
N THR A 266 1.12 4.62 -22.35
CA THR A 266 2.54 5.01 -22.30
C THR A 266 3.38 4.23 -21.27
N THR A 267 2.85 3.11 -20.80
CA THR A 267 3.18 2.41 -19.56
C THR A 267 4.07 1.18 -19.78
N SER A 268 4.59 0.94 -20.99
CA SER A 268 5.60 -0.13 -21.18
C SER A 268 7.01 0.26 -20.74
N SER A 269 7.34 1.54 -20.49
CA SER A 269 8.62 1.96 -19.87
C SER A 269 8.42 2.83 -18.65
N ASP A 270 7.25 3.43 -18.54
CA ASP A 270 6.91 4.23 -17.40
C ASP A 270 6.35 3.29 -16.34
N ASN A 271 6.92 3.32 -15.13
CA ASN A 271 6.37 2.60 -13.98
C ASN A 271 5.03 3.22 -13.51
N THR A 272 4.39 4.04 -14.35
CA THR A 272 3.19 4.81 -14.08
C THR A 272 1.96 4.01 -14.53
N CYS A 273 1.18 3.48 -13.60
CA CYS A 273 -0.15 2.94 -13.90
C CYS A 273 -1.00 2.91 -12.65
N ASP A 274 -2.32 2.95 -12.81
CA ASP A 274 -3.23 2.80 -11.68
C ASP A 274 -3.12 1.42 -11.04
N LYS A 275 -3.28 1.38 -9.71
CA LYS A 275 -3.27 0.12 -8.95
C LYS A 275 -4.65 -0.53 -9.04
N GLU A 276 -4.70 -1.76 -9.57
CA GLU A 276 -5.94 -2.55 -9.60
C GLU A 276 -6.11 -3.44 -8.37
N PHE A 277 -7.34 -3.62 -7.89
CA PHE A 277 -7.63 -4.48 -6.73
C PHE A 277 -7.15 -5.92 -6.94
N GLY A 278 -6.37 -6.44 -5.99
CA GLY A 278 -5.83 -7.80 -6.06
C GLY A 278 -4.66 -8.00 -7.03
N SER A 279 -4.27 -6.99 -7.83
CA SER A 279 -3.18 -7.13 -8.82
C SER A 279 -1.83 -7.48 -8.20
N GLY A 280 -1.63 -7.20 -6.91
CA GLY A 280 -0.43 -7.57 -6.18
C GLY A 280 -0.20 -9.07 -6.08
N ASN A 281 -1.22 -9.90 -6.29
CA ASN A 281 -1.07 -11.37 -6.37
C ASN A 281 -0.59 -11.85 -7.76
N SER A 282 -0.51 -10.96 -8.75
CA SER A 282 -0.13 -11.32 -10.12
C SER A 282 1.39 -11.44 -10.28
N ASP A 283 2.17 -10.78 -9.41
CA ASP A 283 3.62 -10.91 -9.40
C ASP A 283 4.01 -12.24 -8.70
N PRO A 284 4.78 -13.12 -9.34
CA PRO A 284 5.16 -14.41 -8.78
C PRO A 284 6.07 -14.31 -7.53
N ARG A 285 6.63 -13.14 -7.23
CA ARG A 285 7.42 -12.87 -6.02
C ARG A 285 6.53 -12.50 -4.82
N SER A 286 5.27 -12.17 -5.05
CA SER A 286 4.35 -11.77 -3.99
C SER A 286 4.03 -12.91 -3.03
N GLY A 287 3.86 -12.57 -1.75
CA GLY A 287 3.75 -13.52 -0.64
C GLY A 287 5.10 -14.02 -0.10
N GLU A 288 6.23 -13.54 -0.63
CA GLU A 288 7.56 -13.85 -0.08
C GLU A 288 7.74 -13.22 1.31
N GLN A 289 8.26 -14.00 2.26
CA GLN A 289 8.66 -13.48 3.56
C GLN A 289 9.97 -12.71 3.42
N ILE A 290 9.93 -11.42 3.73
CA ILE A 290 11.07 -10.51 3.61
C ILE A 290 11.70 -10.16 4.96
N LEU A 291 10.93 -10.23 6.05
CA LEU A 291 11.41 -9.91 7.39
C LEU A 291 11.32 -11.13 8.31
N TYR A 292 12.43 -11.40 9.00
CA TYR A 292 12.55 -12.51 9.97
C TYR A 292 12.83 -12.03 11.40
N ALA A 293 13.07 -10.71 11.61
CA ALA A 293 13.25 -10.09 12.92
C ALA A 293 14.13 -10.88 13.93
N VAL A 294 15.20 -11.51 13.41
CA VAL A 294 16.14 -12.32 14.20
C VAL A 294 17.21 -11.48 14.90
N ASP A 295 17.42 -10.24 14.43
CA ASP A 295 18.36 -9.32 15.05
C ASP A 295 17.86 -8.92 16.46
N PRO A 296 18.67 -9.07 17.52
CA PRO A 296 18.26 -8.74 18.89
C PRO A 296 17.95 -7.26 19.10
N LEU A 297 18.40 -6.38 18.21
CA LEU A 297 18.02 -4.97 18.24
C LEU A 297 16.55 -4.76 17.88
N ILE A 298 15.93 -5.66 17.11
CA ILE A 298 14.49 -5.65 16.84
C ILE A 298 13.78 -6.24 18.06
N ALA A 299 13.50 -5.39 19.03
CA ALA A 299 13.06 -5.79 20.36
C ALA A 299 11.59 -5.42 20.64
N ASN A 300 10.98 -6.19 21.55
CA ASN A 300 9.80 -5.81 22.30
C ASN A 300 10.21 -5.58 23.76
N ASP A 301 9.28 -5.14 24.60
CA ASP A 301 9.53 -5.00 26.05
C ASP A 301 9.13 -6.25 26.86
N GLY A 302 8.90 -7.39 26.18
CA GLY A 302 8.53 -8.66 26.78
C GLY A 302 7.07 -8.74 27.23
N THR A 303 6.71 -9.81 27.96
CA THR A 303 5.40 -9.93 28.61
C THR A 303 5.35 -9.02 29.84
N TYR A 304 4.18 -8.47 30.15
CA TYR A 304 4.00 -7.67 31.35
C TYR A 304 4.37 -8.48 32.61
N ARG A 305 5.22 -7.90 33.45
CA ARG A 305 5.60 -8.41 34.76
C ARG A 305 5.18 -7.39 35.80
N HIS A 306 4.16 -7.74 36.56
CA HIS A 306 3.66 -6.84 37.59
C HIS A 306 4.63 -6.72 38.76
N SER A 307 4.77 -5.50 39.25
CA SER A 307 5.44 -5.16 40.50
C SER A 307 4.70 -3.97 41.09
N SER A 308 4.56 -3.92 42.41
CA SER A 308 3.93 -2.81 43.09
C SER A 308 4.69 -2.42 44.35
N GLN A 309 4.66 -1.13 44.66
CA GLN A 309 5.24 -0.55 45.85
C GLN A 309 4.10 -0.13 46.79
N PRO A 310 4.02 -0.66 48.03
CA PRO A 310 3.03 -0.21 49.00
C PRO A 310 3.35 1.23 49.41
N MET A 311 2.39 2.13 49.20
CA MET A 311 2.48 3.53 49.62
C MET A 311 1.74 3.78 50.94
N GLY A 312 0.95 2.80 51.38
CA GLY A 312 0.14 2.87 52.59
C GLY A 312 -1.09 3.77 52.42
N ARG A 313 -1.65 4.21 53.54
CA ARG A 313 -2.80 5.11 53.54
C ARG A 313 -2.39 6.50 53.08
N ASN A 314 -2.99 6.98 51.98
CA ASN A 314 -2.73 8.31 51.47
C ASN A 314 -3.52 9.36 52.29
N PRO A 315 -2.86 10.38 52.87
CA PRO A 315 -3.53 11.40 53.68
C PRO A 315 -4.40 12.36 52.84
N GLY A 316 -4.08 12.59 51.57
CA GLY A 316 -4.87 13.43 50.67
C GLY A 316 -6.18 12.76 50.24
N LEU A 317 -6.18 11.43 50.07
CA LEU A 317 -7.34 10.65 49.67
C LEU A 317 -8.24 10.27 50.86
N ASN A 318 -8.64 11.25 51.68
CA ASN A 318 -9.62 11.05 52.76
C ASN A 318 -10.84 11.95 52.56
N PHE A 319 -12.02 11.40 52.80
CA PHE A 319 -13.27 12.14 52.80
C PHE A 319 -14.26 11.52 53.79
N ALA A 320 -15.28 12.27 54.16
CA ALA A 320 -16.35 11.80 55.02
C ALA A 320 -17.68 11.80 54.26
N GLY A 321 -18.51 10.79 54.50
CA GLY A 321 -19.81 10.65 53.86
C GLY A 321 -20.67 9.58 54.51
N PRO A 322 -21.93 9.44 54.07
CA PRO A 322 -22.81 8.38 54.53
C PRO A 322 -22.30 7.00 54.13
N GLY A 323 -22.39 6.05 55.08
CA GLY A 323 -21.79 4.73 54.98
C GLY A 323 -22.25 3.90 53.79
N ARG A 324 -23.50 4.10 53.40
CA ARG A 324 -24.25 3.24 52.47
C ARG A 324 -24.43 3.86 51.08
N GLU A 325 -23.99 5.10 50.91
CA GLU A 325 -24.44 5.99 49.83
C GLU A 325 -23.27 6.73 49.15
N THR A 326 -22.07 6.16 49.18
CA THR A 326 -20.88 6.76 48.57
C THR A 326 -20.26 5.87 47.48
N LYS A 327 -20.16 6.38 46.24
CA LYS A 327 -19.42 5.75 45.12
C LYS A 327 -18.08 6.47 44.94
N VAL A 328 -17.03 5.73 44.58
CA VAL A 328 -15.70 6.28 44.27
C VAL A 328 -15.27 5.79 42.88
N SER A 329 -14.68 6.68 42.10
CA SER A 329 -14.07 6.42 40.79
C SER A 329 -12.81 7.26 40.63
N PHE A 330 -11.97 6.90 39.66
CA PHE A 330 -10.81 7.70 39.24
C PHE A 330 -10.96 8.02 37.76
N ALA A 331 -10.81 9.29 37.40
CA ALA A 331 -11.01 9.78 36.04
C ALA A 331 -10.14 11.01 35.77
N THR A 332 -9.70 11.20 34.53
CA THR A 332 -9.00 12.41 34.10
C THR A 332 -10.03 13.48 33.76
N LEU A 333 -10.47 14.25 34.76
CA LEU A 333 -11.44 15.33 34.55
C LEU A 333 -10.77 16.68 34.28
N LEU A 334 -9.58 16.90 34.85
CA LEU A 334 -8.80 18.12 34.70
C LEU A 334 -7.38 17.84 34.22
N ASN A 335 -6.86 18.71 33.36
CA ASN A 335 -5.47 18.69 32.91
C ASN A 335 -4.86 20.11 32.94
N ARG A 336 -4.88 20.75 34.11
CA ARG A 336 -4.40 22.14 34.27
C ARG A 336 -2.88 22.30 34.07
N GLU A 337 -2.13 21.23 34.32
CA GLU A 337 -0.67 21.20 34.09
C GLU A 337 -0.33 20.98 32.61
N ARG A 338 -1.33 20.71 31.76
CA ARG A 338 -1.17 20.42 30.33
C ARG A 338 -0.15 19.30 30.09
N VAL A 339 -0.26 18.25 30.90
CA VAL A 339 0.52 17.03 30.71
C VAL A 339 0.05 16.34 29.44
N ASP A 340 1.00 15.71 28.74
CA ASP A 340 0.75 15.05 27.48
C ASP A 340 -0.01 13.72 27.65
N ARG A 341 -0.69 13.27 26.59
CA ARG A 341 -1.33 11.95 26.56
C ARG A 341 -0.36 10.84 26.98
N GLY A 342 -0.80 9.94 27.86
CA GLY A 342 -0.01 8.90 28.52
C GLY A 342 0.66 9.31 29.83
N ALA A 343 0.67 10.60 30.16
CA ALA A 343 1.14 11.14 31.44
C ALA A 343 -0.01 11.78 32.25
N GLU A 344 -1.25 11.60 31.78
CA GLU A 344 -2.42 12.11 32.49
C GLU A 344 -2.53 11.45 33.85
N ARG A 345 -3.21 12.16 34.73
CA ARG A 345 -3.45 11.77 36.10
C ARG A 345 -4.95 11.66 36.27
N ASP A 346 -5.36 10.74 37.12
CA ASP A 346 -6.75 10.67 37.50
C ASP A 346 -6.97 11.46 38.76
N ASP A 347 -7.99 12.30 38.71
CA ASP A 347 -8.60 12.89 39.88
C ASP A 347 -9.50 11.84 40.55
N MET A 348 -9.68 11.94 41.87
CA MET A 348 -10.64 11.08 42.57
C MET A 348 -12.02 11.71 42.48
N VAL A 349 -12.97 10.98 41.92
CA VAL A 349 -14.38 11.36 41.93
C VAL A 349 -15.05 10.55 43.03
N TYR A 350 -15.72 11.24 43.96
CA TYR A 350 -16.63 10.58 44.88
C TYR A 350 -18.00 11.20 44.80
N VAL A 351 -19.01 10.34 44.78
CA VAL A 351 -20.40 10.73 44.69
C VAL A 351 -21.05 10.40 46.02
N ILE A 352 -21.78 11.34 46.59
CA ILE A 352 -22.55 11.14 47.82
C ILE A 352 -24.02 11.27 47.45
N ARG A 353 -24.81 10.23 47.74
CA ARG A 353 -26.27 10.37 47.70
C ARG A 353 -26.72 11.04 49.01
N THR A 354 -27.55 12.06 48.85
CA THR A 354 -28.10 12.85 49.95
C THR A 354 -29.45 12.27 50.38
N ASP A 355 -29.89 12.58 51.60
CA ASP A 355 -31.22 12.18 52.10
C ASP A 355 -32.38 12.60 51.18
N ALA A 356 -32.18 13.66 50.38
CA ALA A 356 -33.12 14.13 49.37
C ALA A 356 -33.12 13.28 48.09
N GLY A 357 -32.34 12.20 48.03
CA GLY A 357 -32.16 11.33 46.87
C GLY A 357 -31.30 11.92 45.75
N THR A 358 -30.72 13.10 45.94
CA THR A 358 -29.87 13.78 44.94
C THR A 358 -28.42 13.32 45.06
N ALA A 359 -27.75 13.10 43.93
CA ALA A 359 -26.32 12.78 43.86
C ALA A 359 -25.47 14.06 43.86
N LEU A 360 -24.55 14.17 44.82
CA LEU A 360 -23.55 15.23 44.90
C LEU A 360 -22.21 14.71 44.39
N TYR A 361 -21.70 15.29 43.31
CA TYR A 361 -20.43 14.90 42.71
C TYR A 361 -19.32 15.80 43.23
N MET A 362 -18.30 15.17 43.80
CA MET A 362 -17.12 15.85 44.32
C MET A 362 -15.90 15.33 43.58
N LEU A 363 -15.08 16.27 43.12
CA LEU A 363 -13.77 16.01 42.57
C LEU A 363 -12.73 16.34 43.63
N LEU A 364 -11.80 15.43 43.87
CA LEU A 364 -10.59 15.71 44.62
C LEU A 364 -9.40 15.67 43.65
N ARG A 365 -8.76 16.81 43.48
CA ARG A 365 -7.81 17.03 42.41
C ARG A 365 -6.48 16.34 42.67
N ASN A 366 -5.91 15.75 41.62
CA ASN A 366 -4.58 15.15 41.65
C ASN A 366 -3.51 16.13 41.15
N TYR A 367 -2.57 16.48 42.03
CA TYR A 367 -1.41 17.34 41.72
C TYR A 367 -0.16 16.53 41.35
N GLY A 368 -0.27 15.20 41.25
CA GLY A 368 0.82 14.30 40.92
C GLY A 368 1.54 13.73 42.13
N ASP A 369 2.30 12.67 41.90
CA ASP A 369 3.09 11.97 42.92
C ASP A 369 2.29 11.56 44.18
N GLY A 370 0.99 11.28 43.99
CA GLY A 370 0.08 10.92 45.07
C GLY A 370 -0.38 12.10 45.94
N VAL A 371 -0.15 13.34 45.52
CA VAL A 371 -0.66 14.54 46.20
C VAL A 371 -2.08 14.83 45.70
N PHE A 372 -3.04 14.77 46.63
CA PHE A 372 -4.43 15.09 46.37
C PHE A 372 -4.89 16.22 47.28
N GLU A 373 -5.37 17.30 46.68
CA GLU A 373 -5.81 18.51 47.36
C GLU A 373 -7.02 19.10 46.62
N ASP A 374 -7.66 20.10 47.21
CA ASP A 374 -8.84 20.78 46.66
C ASP A 374 -10.02 19.87 46.34
N THR A 375 -11.02 19.90 47.22
CA THR A 375 -12.33 19.29 46.93
C THR A 375 -13.21 20.30 46.20
N ILE A 376 -13.64 19.95 44.98
CA ILE A 376 -14.39 20.81 44.09
C ILE A 376 -15.73 20.13 43.76
N PRO A 377 -16.87 20.74 44.13
CA PRO A 377 -18.17 20.25 43.68
C PRO A 377 -18.34 20.52 42.18
N PHE A 378 -18.93 19.56 41.47
CA PHE A 378 -19.25 19.70 40.06
C PHE A 378 -20.55 18.95 39.72
N GLY A 379 -21.01 19.03 38.48
CA GLY A 379 -22.22 18.34 38.03
C GLY A 379 -22.04 17.79 36.62
N PRO A 380 -22.36 16.51 36.35
CA PRO A 380 -22.23 15.92 35.02
C PRO A 380 -23.27 16.43 34.02
N ASN A 381 -24.20 17.30 34.45
CA ASN A 381 -25.24 17.89 33.60
C ASN A 381 -26.10 16.83 32.89
N MET A 382 -26.31 15.70 33.56
CA MET A 382 -27.06 14.55 33.10
C MET A 382 -27.65 13.83 34.30
N ASP A 383 -28.94 13.53 34.25
CA ASP A 383 -29.58 12.67 35.25
C ASP A 383 -29.19 11.22 34.97
N CYS A 384 -28.62 10.57 35.97
CA CYS A 384 -28.23 9.17 35.87
C CYS A 384 -28.66 8.40 37.11
N ASP A 385 -29.07 7.15 36.89
CA ASP A 385 -29.28 6.23 37.99
C ASP A 385 -27.95 5.97 38.73
N TRP A 386 -28.04 5.83 40.06
CA TRP A 386 -26.88 5.78 40.95
C TRP A 386 -25.85 4.70 40.53
N ASP A 387 -26.32 3.51 40.17
CA ASP A 387 -25.46 2.39 39.82
C ASP A 387 -24.93 2.45 38.36
N GLY A 388 -25.32 3.46 37.57
CA GLY A 388 -25.09 3.51 36.13
C GLY A 388 -23.99 4.47 35.66
N GLY A 389 -23.56 5.40 36.52
CA GLY A 389 -22.60 6.44 36.15
C GLY A 389 -21.15 5.93 36.10
N GLU A 390 -20.50 6.03 34.94
CA GLU A 390 -19.11 5.65 34.69
C GLU A 390 -18.33 6.79 34.01
N TRP A 391 -17.00 6.69 33.99
CA TRP A 391 -16.10 7.71 33.43
C TRP A 391 -15.19 7.10 32.37
N VAL A 392 -15.24 7.61 31.13
CA VAL A 392 -14.45 7.11 29.99
C VAL A 392 -14.27 8.21 28.94
N ASP A 393 -13.13 8.24 28.24
CA ASP A 393 -12.87 9.13 27.11
C ASP A 393 -13.61 8.66 25.82
N MET A 394 -14.66 9.38 25.41
CA MET A 394 -15.51 9.05 24.25
C MET A 394 -14.90 9.49 22.91
N ASN A 395 -14.25 10.65 22.91
CA ASN A 395 -13.88 11.38 21.70
C ASN A 395 -12.36 11.44 21.49
N ASN A 396 -11.58 10.84 22.41
CA ASN A 396 -10.13 10.83 22.44
C ASN A 396 -9.54 12.24 22.63
N ASP A 397 -10.18 13.12 23.38
CA ASP A 397 -9.67 14.46 23.70
C ASP A 397 -8.75 14.50 24.94
N GLY A 398 -8.66 13.38 25.67
CA GLY A 398 -7.83 13.21 26.85
C GLY A 398 -8.51 13.61 28.16
N PHE A 399 -9.79 13.95 28.11
CA PHE A 399 -10.65 14.08 29.28
C PHE A 399 -11.64 12.93 29.31
N ASP A 400 -11.81 12.32 30.49
CA ASP A 400 -12.86 11.32 30.66
C ASP A 400 -14.23 12.02 30.70
N ASP A 401 -15.16 11.49 29.92
CA ASP A 401 -16.54 11.91 29.81
C ASP A 401 -17.42 11.17 30.83
N PHE A 402 -18.57 11.77 31.15
CA PHE A 402 -19.55 11.11 32.00
C PHE A 402 -20.49 10.25 31.15
N VAL A 403 -20.61 8.99 31.52
CA VAL A 403 -21.45 8.02 30.82
C VAL A 403 -22.47 7.44 31.77
N CYS A 404 -23.74 7.50 31.39
CA CYS A 404 -24.83 6.87 32.12
C CYS A 404 -25.29 5.59 31.41
N ILE A 405 -25.18 4.48 32.12
CA ILE A 405 -25.69 3.17 31.69
C ILE A 405 -27.05 2.93 32.34
N SER A 406 -28.10 2.87 31.53
CA SER A 406 -29.47 2.59 32.01
C SER A 406 -29.58 1.17 32.60
N PRO A 407 -30.64 0.82 33.37
CA PRO A 407 -30.87 -0.55 33.84
C PRO A 407 -30.81 -1.62 32.74
N GLN A 408 -31.23 -1.28 31.53
CA GLN A 408 -31.25 -2.17 30.36
C GLN A 408 -29.88 -2.22 29.65
N GLY A 409 -29.00 -1.25 29.86
CA GLY A 409 -27.69 -1.16 29.20
C GLY A 409 -27.59 -0.12 28.08
N ASP A 410 -28.62 0.71 27.86
CA ASP A 410 -28.49 1.89 26.98
C ASP A 410 -27.43 2.85 27.49
N LEU A 411 -26.75 3.54 26.58
CA LEU A 411 -25.63 4.44 26.85
C LEU A 411 -26.00 5.88 26.51
N ASP A 412 -26.10 6.72 27.53
CA ASP A 412 -26.27 8.16 27.43
C ASP A 412 -24.98 8.86 27.88
N VAL A 413 -24.55 9.93 27.20
CA VAL A 413 -23.22 10.53 27.42
C VAL A 413 -23.28 12.05 27.60
N ALA A 414 -22.43 12.57 28.48
CA ALA A 414 -22.15 13.99 28.62
C ALA A 414 -20.64 14.24 28.45
N ILE A 415 -20.30 15.06 27.47
CA ILE A 415 -18.92 15.32 27.04
C ILE A 415 -18.27 16.35 27.98
N ASN A 416 -17.10 16.01 28.52
CA ASN A 416 -16.27 16.93 29.28
C ASN A 416 -15.61 17.92 28.33
N THR A 417 -15.89 19.20 28.53
CA THR A 417 -15.35 20.27 27.66
C THR A 417 -13.93 20.71 28.04
N GLY A 418 -13.30 20.07 29.03
CA GLY A 418 -11.99 20.43 29.58
C GLY A 418 -11.95 21.82 30.23
N SER A 419 -13.11 22.47 30.38
CA SER A 419 -13.23 23.87 30.79
C SER A 419 -13.60 24.02 32.26
N GLY A 420 -13.10 25.08 32.90
CA GLY A 420 -13.46 25.46 34.27
C GLY A 420 -13.07 24.42 35.32
N ASN A 421 -14.07 23.97 36.08
CA ASN A 421 -13.99 22.93 37.11
C ASN A 421 -14.74 21.66 36.63
N ALA A 422 -14.41 21.18 35.42
CA ALA A 422 -15.07 20.05 34.73
C ALA A 422 -16.52 20.34 34.32
N PHE A 423 -16.71 21.10 33.23
CA PHE A 423 -18.02 21.38 32.65
C PHE A 423 -18.42 20.32 31.61
N PHE A 424 -19.64 19.81 31.73
CA PHE A 424 -20.17 18.73 30.90
C PHE A 424 -21.31 19.22 29.98
N ARG A 425 -21.26 18.79 28.72
CA ARG A 425 -22.31 19.00 27.73
C ARG A 425 -23.02 17.69 27.42
N ASN A 426 -24.28 17.59 27.82
CA ASN A 426 -25.12 16.43 27.54
C ASN A 426 -25.34 16.27 26.03
N VAL A 427 -24.99 15.10 25.49
CA VAL A 427 -25.21 14.73 24.08
C VAL A 427 -26.32 13.67 23.92
N GLY A 428 -26.90 13.21 25.03
CA GLY A 428 -27.96 12.22 25.06
C GLY A 428 -27.49 10.82 24.71
N ARG A 429 -28.40 10.04 24.13
CA ARG A 429 -28.17 8.63 23.79
C ARG A 429 -27.25 8.45 22.61
N VAL A 430 -26.20 7.66 22.80
CA VAL A 430 -25.23 7.32 21.74
C VAL A 430 -25.27 5.85 21.35
N LYS A 431 -25.79 4.96 22.21
CA LYS A 431 -25.95 3.53 21.92
C LYS A 431 -27.17 2.94 22.63
N ASN A 432 -27.91 2.10 21.89
CA ASN A 432 -28.94 1.25 22.46
C ASN A 432 -28.32 -0.03 23.06
N SER A 433 -28.96 -0.56 24.09
CA SER A 433 -28.55 -1.78 24.79
C SER A 433 -28.44 -3.00 23.86
N GLU A 434 -27.37 -3.78 24.03
CA GLU A 434 -27.21 -5.12 23.44
C GLU A 434 -27.43 -6.23 24.49
N THR A 435 -27.97 -5.86 25.65
CA THR A 435 -28.27 -6.71 26.80
C THR A 435 -29.60 -6.28 27.40
N SER A 436 -30.08 -7.02 28.40
CA SER A 436 -31.26 -6.65 29.21
C SER A 436 -30.90 -6.18 30.61
N ASP A 437 -29.62 -6.28 31.00
CA ASP A 437 -29.12 -5.93 32.33
C ASP A 437 -27.76 -5.24 32.24
N ARG A 438 -27.67 -4.05 32.83
CA ARG A 438 -26.44 -3.25 32.92
C ARG A 438 -25.27 -3.99 33.55
N ALA A 439 -25.52 -4.96 34.44
CA ALA A 439 -24.47 -5.73 35.11
C ALA A 439 -23.56 -6.48 34.11
N HIS A 440 -24.01 -6.63 32.87
CA HIS A 440 -23.27 -7.23 31.77
C HIS A 440 -22.49 -6.22 30.91
N VAL A 441 -22.74 -4.92 31.04
CA VAL A 441 -22.07 -3.88 30.24
C VAL A 441 -20.67 -3.61 30.78
N ARG A 442 -19.68 -3.59 29.89
CA ARG A 442 -18.31 -3.19 30.18
C ARG A 442 -17.89 -2.17 29.12
N LEU A 443 -17.18 -1.13 29.52
CA LEU A 443 -16.60 -0.14 28.61
C LEU A 443 -15.09 -0.37 28.57
N ALA A 444 -14.47 -0.24 27.40
CA ALA A 444 -13.04 -0.52 27.23
C ALA A 444 -12.55 0.00 25.89
N ASP A 445 -11.38 0.63 25.82
CA ASP A 445 -10.69 0.82 24.53
C ASP A 445 -9.99 -0.50 24.14
N ILE A 446 -10.60 -1.27 23.23
CA ILE A 446 -10.10 -2.59 22.84
C ILE A 446 -9.10 -2.49 21.71
N ASP A 447 -9.30 -1.57 20.78
CA ASP A 447 -8.51 -1.48 19.58
C ASP A 447 -7.32 -0.50 19.68
N GLY A 448 -7.28 0.30 20.75
CA GLY A 448 -6.20 1.23 21.13
C GLY A 448 -6.21 2.54 20.34
N ASP A 449 -7.37 3.04 19.93
CA ASP A 449 -7.50 4.35 19.28
C ASP A 449 -7.80 5.51 20.24
N GLY A 450 -7.84 5.24 21.54
CA GLY A 450 -8.07 6.21 22.60
C GLY A 450 -9.54 6.51 22.85
N ARG A 451 -10.46 5.85 22.12
CA ARG A 451 -11.90 5.94 22.33
C ARG A 451 -12.39 4.65 22.97
N PHE A 452 -13.31 4.75 23.91
CA PHE A 452 -13.88 3.54 24.49
C PHE A 452 -14.83 2.83 23.51
N ASP A 453 -14.86 1.52 23.62
CA ASP A 453 -15.78 0.60 22.95
C ASP A 453 -16.83 0.09 23.93
N TYR A 454 -18.02 -0.22 23.42
CA TYR A 454 -19.12 -0.79 24.21
C TYR A 454 -19.02 -2.31 24.16
N CYS A 455 -18.99 -2.96 25.32
CA CYS A 455 -18.87 -4.40 25.42
C CYS A 455 -19.94 -5.01 26.32
N VAL A 456 -20.31 -6.25 26.02
CA VAL A 456 -21.24 -7.06 26.82
C VAL A 456 -20.59 -8.38 27.17
N THR A 457 -20.57 -8.71 28.46
CA THR A 457 -20.13 -10.01 28.97
C THR A 457 -21.32 -10.93 29.15
N ASP A 458 -21.22 -12.19 28.71
CA ASP A 458 -22.19 -13.23 29.08
C ASP A 458 -21.87 -13.84 30.47
N ASP A 459 -22.77 -14.67 31.00
CA ASP A 459 -22.59 -15.38 32.28
C ASP A 459 -21.42 -16.38 32.27
N GLY A 460 -20.97 -16.79 31.07
CA GLY A 460 -19.77 -17.61 30.89
C GLY A 460 -18.47 -16.79 30.93
N GLY A 461 -18.56 -15.46 30.97
CA GLY A 461 -17.45 -14.52 30.92
C GLY A 461 -16.90 -14.26 29.53
N ASN A 462 -17.59 -14.65 28.46
CA ASN A 462 -17.22 -14.23 27.10
C ASN A 462 -17.66 -12.80 26.86
N ILE A 463 -16.82 -12.01 26.19
CA ILE A 463 -17.07 -10.60 25.96
C ILE A 463 -17.16 -10.34 24.46
N ARG A 464 -18.29 -9.74 24.04
CA ARG A 464 -18.50 -9.19 22.71
C ARG A 464 -18.44 -7.68 22.76
N CYS A 465 -17.80 -7.05 21.78
CA CYS A 465 -17.63 -5.60 21.75
C CYS A 465 -18.09 -4.98 20.43
N TRP A 466 -18.48 -3.72 20.51
CA TRP A 466 -18.80 -2.85 19.39
C TRP A 466 -17.90 -1.63 19.48
N ARG A 467 -17.15 -1.41 18.42
CA ARG A 467 -16.19 -0.33 18.32
C ARG A 467 -16.88 1.01 18.12
N ASN A 468 -16.45 2.02 18.86
CA ASN A 468 -16.81 3.42 18.62
C ASN A 468 -16.08 3.95 17.37
N GLY A 469 -16.79 3.96 16.24
CA GLY A 469 -16.26 4.45 14.97
C GLY A 469 -16.62 5.91 14.73
N GLY A 470 -15.64 6.73 14.37
CA GLY A 470 -15.83 8.12 13.97
C GLY A 470 -14.69 9.02 14.41
N ILE A 471 -14.88 10.33 14.21
CA ILE A 471 -13.91 11.38 14.54
C ILE A 471 -14.51 12.50 15.42
N GLY A 472 -15.84 12.55 15.56
CA GLY A 472 -16.52 13.56 16.37
C GLY A 472 -16.60 13.22 17.85
N ASP A 473 -17.34 14.07 18.59
CA ASP A 473 -17.61 13.90 20.02
C ASP A 473 -18.46 12.66 20.35
N THR A 474 -19.22 12.18 19.37
CA THR A 474 -20.06 11.00 19.50
C THR A 474 -19.71 9.99 18.40
N PRO A 475 -19.98 8.69 18.63
CA PRO A 475 -19.81 7.66 17.61
C PRO A 475 -20.62 8.02 16.36
N ALA A 476 -19.97 8.01 15.20
CA ALA A 476 -20.67 8.07 13.91
C ALA A 476 -21.33 6.73 13.57
N TYR A 477 -20.72 5.63 14.03
CA TYR A 477 -21.24 4.28 13.89
C TYR A 477 -20.65 3.35 14.98
N TRP A 478 -21.35 2.25 15.24
CA TRP A 478 -20.87 1.17 16.11
C TRP A 478 -20.55 -0.06 15.27
N GLN A 479 -19.28 -0.46 15.23
CA GLN A 479 -18.83 -1.59 14.43
C GLN A 479 -18.70 -2.84 15.29
N ASP A 480 -19.47 -3.88 14.99
CA ASP A 480 -19.40 -5.16 15.72
C ASP A 480 -18.04 -5.85 15.51
N LEU A 481 -17.36 -6.13 16.62
CA LEU A 481 -16.06 -6.82 16.63
C LEU A 481 -16.21 -8.33 16.85
N GLY A 482 -17.42 -8.81 17.15
CA GLY A 482 -17.64 -10.17 17.60
C GLY A 482 -17.08 -10.43 19.01
N VAL A 483 -16.89 -11.71 19.34
CA VAL A 483 -16.35 -12.12 20.64
C VAL A 483 -14.85 -11.79 20.67
N VAL A 484 -14.48 -10.80 21.48
CA VAL A 484 -13.09 -10.34 21.61
C VAL A 484 -12.34 -11.06 22.73
N PHE A 485 -13.04 -11.61 23.72
CA PHE A 485 -12.45 -12.34 24.83
C PHE A 485 -13.30 -13.57 25.17
N THR A 486 -12.65 -14.70 25.38
CA THR A 486 -13.29 -15.95 25.83
C THR A 486 -13.08 -16.13 27.33
N GLY A 487 -14.16 -16.41 28.05
CA GLY A 487 -14.17 -16.56 29.50
C GLY A 487 -13.14 -17.57 30.01
N LYS A 488 -12.51 -17.25 31.14
CA LYS A 488 -11.45 -18.06 31.76
C LYS A 488 -11.93 -18.89 32.95
N GLY A 489 -13.25 -19.04 33.13
CA GLY A 489 -13.81 -19.83 34.23
C GLY A 489 -13.56 -19.25 35.62
N MET A 490 -13.41 -17.92 35.73
CA MET A 490 -13.10 -17.22 36.98
C MET A 490 -14.33 -17.01 37.88
N GLY A 491 -15.48 -17.61 37.55
CA GLY A 491 -16.72 -17.47 38.33
C GLY A 491 -17.54 -16.25 37.89
N ASP A 492 -18.01 -15.48 38.87
CA ASP A 492 -18.98 -14.41 38.68
C ASP A 492 -18.43 -13.18 37.90
N ILE A 493 -19.23 -12.68 36.96
CA ILE A 493 -18.94 -11.53 36.08
C ILE A 493 -18.76 -10.21 36.84
N GLY A 494 -19.26 -10.10 38.08
CA GLY A 494 -19.09 -8.92 38.93
C GLY A 494 -17.62 -8.63 39.28
N GLY A 495 -16.73 -9.61 39.12
CA GLY A 495 -15.28 -9.47 39.36
C GLY A 495 -14.54 -8.84 38.19
N THR A 496 -15.13 -8.86 36.99
CA THR A 496 -14.50 -8.39 35.76
C THR A 496 -14.37 -6.86 35.78
N ARG A 497 -13.16 -6.37 35.53
CA ARG A 497 -12.82 -4.98 35.25
C ARG A 497 -12.16 -4.94 33.88
N PHE A 498 -12.73 -4.18 32.95
CA PHE A 498 -12.34 -4.20 31.54
C PHE A 498 -11.83 -2.85 31.02
N VAL A 499 -11.81 -1.80 31.85
CA VAL A 499 -11.44 -0.41 31.51
C VAL A 499 -10.00 -0.07 31.96
N VAL A 500 -9.21 -1.06 32.40
CA VAL A 500 -7.97 -0.81 33.14
C VAL A 500 -6.77 -1.04 32.22
N ASP A 501 -6.06 0.03 31.86
CA ASP A 501 -4.73 -0.04 31.25
C ASP A 501 -3.65 -0.21 32.34
N ILE A 502 -3.21 -1.45 32.58
CA ILE A 502 -2.26 -1.76 33.68
C ILE A 502 -0.80 -1.55 33.26
N ASN A 503 -0.50 -1.66 31.96
CA ASN A 503 0.86 -1.61 31.42
C ASN A 503 1.22 -0.21 30.85
N GLY A 504 0.22 0.65 30.64
CA GLY A 504 0.31 2.01 30.14
C GLY A 504 0.46 2.09 28.62
N ASP A 505 -0.10 1.16 27.86
CA ASP A 505 0.01 1.07 26.40
C ASP A 505 -1.14 1.74 25.64
N GLY A 506 -2.13 2.25 26.36
CA GLY A 506 -3.32 2.91 25.81
C GLY A 506 -4.41 1.94 25.39
N ARG A 507 -4.28 0.64 25.64
CA ARG A 507 -5.32 -0.37 25.43
C ARG A 507 -5.84 -0.81 26.79
N SER A 508 -7.13 -1.14 26.85
CA SER A 508 -7.71 -1.65 28.07
C SER A 508 -7.42 -3.15 28.25
N ASP A 509 -6.91 -3.51 29.42
CA ASP A 509 -6.61 -4.88 29.81
C ASP A 509 -7.79 -5.54 30.52
N TRP A 510 -7.82 -6.87 30.49
CA TRP A 510 -8.82 -7.65 31.20
C TRP A 510 -8.31 -8.02 32.58
N LEU A 511 -9.04 -7.59 33.62
CA LEU A 511 -8.74 -7.89 35.01
C LEU A 511 -9.95 -8.60 35.64
N TRP A 512 -9.67 -9.55 36.52
CA TRP A 512 -10.68 -10.16 37.37
C TRP A 512 -10.27 -10.04 38.84
N VAL A 513 -11.17 -9.44 39.64
CA VAL A 513 -10.97 -9.14 41.06
C VAL A 513 -11.84 -10.05 41.91
N ASP A 514 -11.22 -10.80 42.83
CA ASP A 514 -11.94 -11.63 43.80
C ASP A 514 -12.40 -10.83 45.03
N ASN A 515 -13.15 -11.48 45.93
CA ASN A 515 -13.67 -10.82 47.13
C ASN A 515 -12.58 -10.49 48.18
N THR A 516 -11.36 -11.00 48.02
CA THR A 516 -10.18 -10.63 48.83
C THR A 516 -9.40 -9.47 48.23
N GLY A 517 -9.79 -9.01 47.04
CA GLY A 517 -9.09 -7.99 46.28
C GLY A 517 -7.89 -8.52 45.48
N LYS A 518 -7.74 -9.84 45.34
CA LYS A 518 -6.74 -10.45 44.47
C LYS A 518 -7.13 -10.24 43.01
N VAL A 519 -6.14 -9.96 42.16
CA VAL A 519 -6.35 -9.57 40.77
C VAL A 519 -5.61 -10.52 39.84
N THR A 520 -6.35 -11.12 38.91
CA THR A 520 -5.79 -11.87 37.76
C THR A 520 -5.92 -11.03 36.51
N THR A 521 -4.87 -10.99 35.68
CA THR A 521 -4.77 -10.04 34.56
C THR A 521 -4.37 -10.71 33.24
N TYR A 522 -5.01 -10.28 32.15
CA TYR A 522 -4.64 -10.56 30.77
C TYR A 522 -4.42 -9.25 30.02
N ILE A 523 -3.28 -9.14 29.33
CA ILE A 523 -2.85 -7.95 28.60
C ILE A 523 -3.40 -7.96 27.19
N ASN A 524 -3.95 -6.82 26.76
CA ASN A 524 -4.45 -6.61 25.41
C ASN A 524 -3.32 -6.17 24.46
N GLN A 525 -2.93 -7.04 23.52
CA GLN A 525 -1.99 -6.67 22.46
C GLN A 525 -2.62 -6.64 21.07
N ARG A 526 -2.01 -5.88 20.15
CA ARG A 526 -2.43 -5.85 18.75
C ARG A 526 -2.20 -7.22 18.09
N GLY A 527 -3.26 -7.76 17.50
CA GLY A 527 -3.24 -9.01 16.75
C GLY A 527 -2.75 -8.85 15.30
N TYR A 528 -2.69 -9.97 14.58
CA TYR A 528 -2.24 -10.03 13.18
C TYR A 528 -3.37 -10.29 12.18
N ASP A 529 -4.43 -10.98 12.58
CA ASP A 529 -5.47 -11.40 11.63
C ASP A 529 -6.32 -10.21 11.12
N LYS A 530 -7.08 -10.46 10.05
CA LYS A 530 -8.10 -9.55 9.50
C LYS A 530 -9.32 -9.44 10.43
N SER A 531 -9.07 -8.84 11.58
CA SER A 531 -10.02 -8.62 12.66
C SER A 531 -9.46 -7.53 13.56
N LEU A 532 -10.26 -6.95 14.45
CA LEU A 532 -9.76 -6.12 15.54
C LEU A 532 -9.70 -6.85 16.88
N VAL A 533 -10.02 -8.16 16.90
CA VAL A 533 -9.84 -9.00 18.09
C VAL A 533 -8.38 -8.93 18.56
N PRO A 534 -8.15 -8.61 19.85
CA PRO A 534 -6.82 -8.58 20.45
C PRO A 534 -6.13 -9.95 20.52
N LEU A 535 -4.80 -9.90 20.65
CA LEU A 535 -4.01 -10.99 21.19
C LEU A 535 -3.93 -10.84 22.71
N TRP A 536 -4.65 -11.69 23.45
CA TRP A 536 -4.62 -11.70 24.91
C TRP A 536 -3.44 -12.48 25.45
N LEU A 537 -2.60 -11.83 26.27
CA LEU A 537 -1.45 -12.46 26.92
C LEU A 537 -1.68 -12.57 28.43
N GLU A 538 -1.48 -13.75 29.00
CA GLU A 538 -1.63 -13.95 30.44
C GLU A 538 -0.49 -13.27 31.22
N ALA A 539 -0.84 -12.38 32.15
CA ALA A 539 0.10 -11.82 33.13
C ALA A 539 0.02 -12.54 34.49
N GLY A 540 -0.97 -13.39 34.68
CA GLY A 540 -1.19 -14.15 35.92
C GLY A 540 -1.78 -13.28 37.03
N VAL A 541 -1.44 -13.59 38.28
CA VAL A 541 -1.89 -12.84 39.46
C VAL A 541 -1.00 -11.61 39.64
N THR A 542 -1.56 -10.43 39.39
CA THR A 542 -0.84 -9.16 39.54
C THR A 542 -0.89 -8.67 40.99
N HIS A 543 -2.04 -8.79 41.66
CA HIS A 543 -2.19 -8.37 43.06
C HIS A 543 -2.66 -9.56 43.90
N GLN A 544 -2.04 -9.79 45.07
CA GLN A 544 -2.37 -10.92 45.95
C GLN A 544 -3.62 -10.69 46.81
N GLY A 545 -4.18 -9.48 46.80
CA GLY A 545 -5.30 -9.10 47.66
C GLY A 545 -4.87 -8.76 49.08
N MET A 546 -5.86 -8.50 49.93
CA MET A 546 -5.67 -7.98 51.30
C MET A 546 -5.57 -9.09 52.36
N GLY A 547 -5.40 -10.35 51.94
CA GLY A 547 -5.31 -11.52 52.83
C GLY A 547 -6.60 -11.87 53.59
N SER A 548 -7.67 -11.10 53.39
CA SER A 548 -8.99 -11.27 54.00
C SER A 548 -10.08 -10.79 53.03
N THR A 549 -11.34 -11.16 53.28
CA THR A 549 -12.45 -10.69 52.44
C THR A 549 -12.70 -9.22 52.71
N VAL A 550 -12.45 -8.38 51.70
CA VAL A 550 -12.66 -6.93 51.78
C VAL A 550 -13.84 -6.46 50.96
N GLY A 551 -14.27 -7.23 49.96
CA GLY A 551 -15.29 -6.83 48.99
C GLY A 551 -14.65 -6.19 47.76
N ARG A 552 -15.03 -6.67 46.57
CA ARG A 552 -14.44 -6.25 45.29
C ARG A 552 -14.84 -4.83 44.87
N GLU A 553 -15.91 -4.30 45.45
CA GLU A 553 -16.42 -2.93 45.28
C GLU A 553 -15.57 -1.87 45.99
N LYS A 554 -14.62 -2.30 46.83
CA LYS A 554 -13.65 -1.43 47.50
C LYS A 554 -12.32 -1.32 46.76
N ILE A 555 -12.16 -2.07 45.66
CA ILE A 555 -10.94 -2.07 44.87
C ILE A 555 -11.11 -1.18 43.65
N HIS A 556 -10.19 -0.23 43.51
CA HIS A 556 -10.19 0.79 42.48
C HIS A 556 -8.84 0.84 41.77
N PHE A 557 -8.85 1.32 40.53
CA PHE A 557 -7.65 1.49 39.72
C PHE A 557 -7.61 2.92 39.19
N GLY A 558 -6.45 3.58 39.28
CA GLY A 558 -6.29 4.94 38.79
C GLY A 558 -4.83 5.35 38.59
N ARG A 559 -4.56 6.34 37.74
CA ARG A 559 -3.25 6.95 37.49
C ARG A 559 -2.94 7.96 38.60
N LEU A 560 -2.50 7.49 39.75
CA LEU A 560 -2.32 8.32 40.96
C LEU A 560 -0.92 8.96 41.01
N TYR A 561 0.10 8.25 40.52
CA TYR A 561 1.51 8.68 40.56
C TYR A 561 2.09 9.09 39.20
N GLY A 562 1.25 9.32 38.17
CA GLY A 562 1.70 9.85 36.87
C GLY A 562 2.65 8.94 36.09
N SER A 563 2.67 7.63 36.36
CA SER A 563 3.49 6.64 35.65
C SER A 563 2.94 6.26 34.27
N GLY A 564 1.75 6.77 33.92
CA GLY A 564 0.95 6.33 32.77
C GLY A 564 0.26 4.97 32.97
N ARG A 565 0.48 4.32 34.12
CA ARG A 565 -0.11 3.02 34.46
C ARG A 565 -1.13 3.18 35.57
N ARG A 566 -2.11 2.30 35.62
CA ARG A 566 -3.08 2.27 36.72
C ARG A 566 -2.44 1.67 37.98
N ASP A 567 -2.53 2.43 39.06
CA ASP A 567 -2.18 2.06 40.43
C ASP A 567 -3.38 1.39 41.13
N TYR A 568 -3.12 0.54 42.12
CA TYR A 568 -4.16 -0.16 42.88
C TYR A 568 -4.50 0.62 44.15
N ALA A 569 -5.79 0.87 44.37
CA ALA A 569 -6.29 1.58 45.54
C ALA A 569 -7.38 0.76 46.25
N HIS A 570 -7.16 0.47 47.53
CA HIS A 570 -8.13 -0.20 48.40
C HIS A 570 -8.80 0.84 49.31
N ARG A 571 -10.13 0.94 49.20
CA ARG A 571 -10.95 1.82 50.04
C ARG A 571 -11.14 1.22 51.42
N VAL A 572 -10.58 1.88 52.43
CA VAL A 572 -10.81 1.60 53.85
C VAL A 572 -11.85 2.57 54.41
N ALA A 573 -12.70 2.07 55.31
CA ALA A 573 -13.76 2.87 55.92
C ALA A 573 -13.76 2.66 57.45
N ALA A 574 -13.96 3.74 58.19
CA ALA A 574 -14.13 3.73 59.63
C ALA A 574 -15.44 4.42 60.00
N ASP A 575 -16.29 3.74 60.78
CA ASP A 575 -17.54 4.31 61.29
C ASP A 575 -17.22 5.34 62.38
N LEU A 576 -17.70 6.57 62.20
CA LEU A 576 -17.57 7.65 63.19
C LEU A 576 -18.86 7.86 64.00
N GLY A 577 -19.90 7.05 63.74
CA GLY A 577 -21.23 7.15 64.35
C GLY A 577 -22.16 8.11 63.60
N SER A 578 -23.47 8.02 63.91
CA SER A 578 -24.53 8.84 63.31
C SER A 578 -24.57 8.79 61.77
N ASP A 579 -24.30 7.61 61.20
CA ASP A 579 -24.18 7.35 59.76
C ASP A 579 -23.06 8.12 59.04
N VAL A 580 -22.12 8.71 59.78
CA VAL A 580 -20.94 9.35 59.20
C VAL A 580 -19.78 8.36 59.19
N TRP A 581 -19.24 8.11 58.00
CA TRP A 581 -18.08 7.25 57.79
C TRP A 581 -16.90 8.06 57.29
N GLN A 582 -15.73 7.78 57.83
CA GLN A 582 -14.47 8.27 57.29
C GLN A 582 -13.90 7.26 56.32
N TYR A 583 -13.71 7.68 55.08
CA TYR A 583 -13.08 6.89 54.04
C TYR A 583 -11.63 7.31 53.85
N GLY A 584 -10.79 6.33 53.52
CA GLY A 584 -9.40 6.53 53.13
C GLY A 584 -9.00 5.53 52.04
N MET A 585 -7.89 5.80 51.36
CA MET A 585 -7.33 4.90 50.34
C MET A 585 -5.97 4.37 50.76
N GLU A 586 -5.83 3.05 50.82
CA GLU A 586 -4.55 2.36 50.86
C GLU A 586 -4.08 2.13 49.43
N VAL A 587 -2.93 2.71 49.07
CA VAL A 587 -2.48 2.77 47.69
C VAL A 587 -1.22 1.95 47.47
N TYR A 588 -1.16 1.29 46.32
CA TYR A 588 -0.04 0.50 45.83
C TYR A 588 0.35 1.03 44.45
N LYS A 589 1.52 1.67 44.39
CA LYS A 589 2.05 2.25 43.15
C LYS A 589 2.50 1.14 42.21
N ASN A 590 2.03 1.15 40.98
CA ASN A 590 2.39 0.19 39.95
C ASN A 590 3.80 0.52 39.41
N THR A 591 4.73 -0.40 39.63
CA THR A 591 6.13 -0.35 39.16
C THR A 591 6.45 -1.47 38.16
N GLY A 592 5.41 -2.16 37.66
CA GLY A 592 5.55 -3.25 36.69
C GLY A 592 6.19 -2.81 35.38
N VAL A 593 6.61 -3.74 34.54
CA VAL A 593 7.27 -3.44 33.25
C VAL A 593 6.86 -4.44 32.18
N GLY A 594 7.03 -4.07 30.91
CA GLY A 594 6.77 -4.94 29.76
C GLY A 594 5.34 -4.88 29.25
N GLY A 595 5.09 -5.55 28.13
CA GLY A 595 3.76 -5.71 27.53
C GLY A 595 3.28 -4.53 26.69
N LYS A 596 3.99 -3.39 26.67
CA LYS A 596 3.56 -2.14 26.03
C LYS A 596 4.03 -1.98 24.58
N HIS A 597 5.10 -2.66 24.18
CA HIS A 597 5.70 -2.49 22.86
C HIS A 597 5.88 -3.82 22.14
N GLN A 598 5.51 -3.87 20.87
CA GLN A 598 5.70 -5.04 20.02
C GLN A 598 6.83 -4.79 19.00
N LYS A 599 7.44 -5.87 18.50
CA LYS A 599 8.59 -5.79 17.59
C LYS A 599 8.28 -5.00 16.32
N GLY A 600 7.10 -5.22 15.74
CA GLY A 600 6.65 -4.56 14.51
C GLY A 600 6.35 -3.07 14.65
N ASP A 601 6.18 -2.53 15.86
CA ASP A 601 5.82 -1.12 16.07
C ASP A 601 6.90 -0.13 15.61
N GLY A 602 8.14 -0.58 15.55
CA GLY A 602 9.31 0.22 15.17
C GLY A 602 9.54 0.29 13.66
N ALA A 603 8.76 -0.43 12.85
CA ALA A 603 9.00 -0.54 11.42
C ALA A 603 8.80 0.80 10.70
N ARG A 604 9.83 1.19 9.94
CA ARG A 604 9.87 2.33 9.01
C ARG A 604 10.60 1.91 7.75
N TRP A 605 10.41 2.69 6.70
CA TRP A 605 10.91 2.41 5.36
C TRP A 605 11.42 3.69 4.71
N GLY A 606 12.47 3.58 3.91
CA GLY A 606 12.99 4.67 3.09
C GLY A 606 14.39 4.38 2.56
N PRO A 607 14.84 5.05 1.49
CA PRO A 607 16.10 4.75 0.81
C PRO A 607 17.31 5.37 1.54
N MET A 608 17.60 5.01 2.79
CA MET A 608 18.76 5.56 3.53
C MET A 608 20.11 5.26 2.86
N SER A 609 20.20 4.18 2.08
CA SER A 609 21.39 3.78 1.33
C SER A 609 21.52 4.44 -0.05
N GLY A 610 20.45 5.08 -0.56
CA GLY A 610 20.44 5.76 -1.86
C GLY A 610 20.43 4.83 -3.08
N LYS A 611 19.99 3.57 -2.94
CA LYS A 611 19.96 2.59 -4.04
C LYS A 611 18.68 2.62 -4.89
N GLY A 612 17.73 3.51 -4.56
CA GLY A 612 16.44 3.61 -5.24
C GLY A 612 15.37 2.62 -4.77
N ASN A 613 15.75 1.60 -3.98
CA ASN A 613 14.82 0.76 -3.23
C ASN A 613 14.90 1.05 -1.73
N ASP A 614 13.78 0.83 -1.04
CA ASP A 614 13.68 1.14 0.38
C ASP A 614 14.49 0.15 1.24
N ASP A 615 15.13 0.74 2.25
CA ASP A 615 15.75 0.02 3.36
C ASP A 615 14.71 -0.18 4.48
N TYR A 616 14.91 -1.20 5.31
CA TYR A 616 14.12 -1.40 6.51
C TYR A 616 14.78 -0.65 7.67
N ILE A 617 14.06 0.26 8.32
CA ILE A 617 14.54 1.00 9.48
C ILE A 617 13.71 0.61 10.68
N TRP A 618 14.37 0.14 11.74
CA TRP A 618 13.71 -0.10 13.02
C TRP A 618 14.02 1.04 13.99
N ILE A 619 12.97 1.67 14.52
CA ILE A 619 13.06 2.74 15.52
C ILE A 619 12.53 2.22 16.86
N SER A 620 13.39 2.26 17.89
CA SER A 620 13.04 1.88 19.25
C SER A 620 12.13 2.91 19.93
N PRO A 621 11.41 2.57 21.02
CA PRO A 621 10.56 3.54 21.72
C PRO A 621 11.31 4.75 22.27
N ASP A 622 12.60 4.59 22.62
CA ASP A 622 13.51 5.65 23.09
C ASP A 622 14.26 6.37 21.94
N GLY A 623 13.90 6.13 20.68
CA GLY A 623 14.40 6.88 19.54
C GLY A 623 15.81 6.46 19.06
N LYS A 624 16.19 5.21 19.26
CA LYS A 624 17.37 4.59 18.63
C LYS A 624 17.00 4.09 17.24
N ILE A 625 17.85 4.38 16.27
CA ILE A 625 17.63 4.10 14.86
C ILE A 625 18.57 2.99 14.42
N VAL A 626 17.98 1.93 13.87
CA VAL A 626 18.69 0.73 13.43
C VAL A 626 18.32 0.44 11.97
N PRO A 627 19.13 0.89 11.00
CA PRO A 627 18.89 0.61 9.59
C PRO A 627 19.40 -0.79 9.23
N PHE A 628 18.59 -1.45 8.42
CA PHE A 628 18.84 -2.74 7.79
C PHE A 628 18.84 -2.50 6.28
N VAL A 629 20.03 -2.39 5.71
CA VAL A 629 20.20 -2.04 4.30
C VAL A 629 19.74 -3.18 3.40
N ASN A 630 18.99 -2.84 2.36
CA ASN A 630 18.51 -3.76 1.35
C ASN A 630 19.71 -4.28 0.53
N LYS A 631 19.84 -5.61 0.49
CA LYS A 631 20.87 -6.30 -0.29
C LYS A 631 20.46 -6.53 -1.73
N ASN A 632 19.15 -6.50 -2.00
CA ASN A 632 18.59 -6.80 -3.31
C ASN A 632 18.75 -5.62 -4.26
N THR A 633 18.89 -5.95 -5.55
CA THR A 633 18.78 -5.01 -6.66
C THR A 633 17.62 -5.46 -7.52
N PRO A 634 16.52 -4.70 -7.60
CA PRO A 634 15.36 -5.12 -8.35
C PRO A 634 15.67 -5.45 -9.82
N PRO A 635 15.02 -6.47 -10.40
CA PRO A 635 13.92 -7.26 -9.84
C PRO A 635 14.35 -8.45 -8.97
N ASP A 636 15.65 -8.66 -8.71
CA ASP A 636 16.14 -9.76 -7.87
C ASP A 636 15.73 -9.55 -6.41
N THR A 637 14.98 -10.50 -5.84
CA THR A 637 14.52 -10.49 -4.44
C THR A 637 15.15 -11.61 -3.61
N THR A 638 16.02 -12.43 -4.22
CA THR A 638 16.49 -13.69 -3.63
C THR A 638 17.30 -13.51 -2.36
N GLN A 639 17.86 -12.33 -2.11
CA GLN A 639 18.71 -12.05 -0.94
C GLN A 639 17.90 -11.84 0.34
N TYR A 640 16.57 -11.69 0.29
CA TYR A 640 15.78 -11.54 1.53
C TYR A 640 15.94 -12.76 2.46
N LYS A 641 16.08 -13.97 1.89
CA LYS A 641 16.34 -15.21 2.64
C LYS A 641 17.69 -15.21 3.35
N ASN A 642 18.66 -14.46 2.83
CA ASN A 642 19.98 -14.27 3.44
C ASN A 642 19.99 -13.12 4.46
N GLY A 643 18.82 -12.59 4.79
CA GLY A 643 18.61 -11.50 5.73
C GLY A 643 19.07 -10.14 5.20
N TRP A 644 18.68 -9.09 5.91
CA TRP A 644 19.07 -7.71 5.59
C TRP A 644 20.48 -7.40 6.10
N ALA A 645 21.10 -6.32 5.59
CA ALA A 645 22.41 -5.88 6.07
C ALA A 645 22.24 -4.92 7.26
N GLY A 646 22.11 -5.47 8.47
CA GLY A 646 22.01 -4.70 9.71
C GLY A 646 23.25 -3.86 10.00
N LYS A 647 23.06 -2.61 10.42
CA LYS A 647 24.15 -1.66 10.71
C LYS A 647 24.27 -1.28 12.19
N GLY A 648 23.52 -1.94 13.06
CA GLY A 648 23.47 -1.62 14.48
C GLY A 648 22.78 -0.29 14.75
N VAL A 649 22.91 0.23 15.97
CA VAL A 649 22.39 1.55 16.33
C VAL A 649 23.28 2.62 15.71
N VAL A 650 22.75 3.38 14.75
CA VAL A 650 23.50 4.43 14.04
C VAL A 650 23.26 5.83 14.61
N LEU A 651 22.11 6.04 15.25
CA LEU A 651 21.73 7.30 15.87
C LEU A 651 20.83 7.03 17.09
N ALA A 652 21.06 7.76 18.18
CA ALA A 652 20.20 7.76 19.35
C ALA A 652 19.71 9.20 19.60
N THR A 653 18.45 9.45 19.29
CA THR A 653 17.87 10.81 19.36
C THR A 653 17.35 11.15 20.75
N GLY A 654 16.93 10.14 21.52
CA GLY A 654 16.23 10.31 22.80
C GLY A 654 14.78 10.79 22.65
N MET A 655 14.27 10.89 21.42
CA MET A 655 12.89 11.29 21.13
C MET A 655 11.97 10.07 21.09
N ASP A 656 10.68 10.28 21.36
CA ASP A 656 9.65 9.25 21.15
C ASP A 656 9.63 8.84 19.67
N ARG A 657 9.48 7.55 19.38
CA ARG A 657 9.41 7.03 18.00
C ARG A 657 8.31 7.69 17.15
N LYS A 658 7.22 8.18 17.75
CA LYS A 658 6.12 8.87 17.06
C LYS A 658 6.53 10.25 16.57
N ALA A 659 7.58 10.83 17.15
CA ALA A 659 8.18 12.09 16.73
C ALA A 659 9.14 11.93 15.55
N LEU A 660 9.56 10.70 15.22
CA LEU A 660 10.61 10.41 14.25
C LEU A 660 10.02 9.89 12.94
N HIS A 661 10.42 10.54 11.86
CA HIS A 661 10.00 10.27 10.48
C HIS A 661 11.23 10.05 9.60
N ILE A 662 11.01 9.37 8.47
CA ILE A 662 12.02 9.02 7.48
C ILE A 662 11.59 9.64 6.15
N GLY A 663 12.47 10.39 5.51
CA GLY A 663 12.18 11.02 4.21
C GLY A 663 13.37 11.85 3.72
N ASP A 664 13.54 11.95 2.41
CA ASP A 664 14.61 12.74 1.78
C ASP A 664 14.29 14.24 1.89
N TRP A 665 14.99 14.95 2.78
CA TRP A 665 14.70 16.35 3.07
C TRP A 665 15.48 17.31 2.17
N ASP A 666 16.71 16.96 1.76
CA ASP A 666 17.57 17.83 0.94
C ASP A 666 17.63 17.46 -0.56
N GLY A 667 17.03 16.33 -0.95
CA GLY A 667 16.92 15.89 -2.34
C GLY A 667 18.17 15.18 -2.84
N ASP A 668 19.01 14.66 -1.93
CA ASP A 668 20.23 13.93 -2.30
C ASP A 668 19.97 12.46 -2.72
N GLY A 669 18.70 12.04 -2.71
CA GLY A 669 18.22 10.69 -3.03
C GLY A 669 18.29 9.73 -1.84
N LYS A 670 18.67 10.20 -0.64
CA LYS A 670 18.71 9.39 0.58
C LYS A 670 17.73 9.91 1.61
N ALA A 671 17.13 8.98 2.33
CA ALA A 671 16.24 9.36 3.42
C ALA A 671 17.01 9.92 4.63
N ASP A 672 16.56 11.08 5.10
CA ASP A 672 16.97 11.71 6.34
C ASP A 672 16.09 11.30 7.51
N ILE A 673 16.59 11.54 8.71
CA ILE A 673 15.79 11.39 9.93
C ILE A 673 15.22 12.75 10.29
N ILE A 674 13.91 12.82 10.45
CA ILE A 674 13.19 14.05 10.75
C ILE A 674 12.48 13.89 12.10
N GLY A 675 12.92 14.65 13.10
CA GLY A 675 12.34 14.75 14.43
C GLY A 675 11.41 15.95 14.55
N VAL A 676 10.23 15.74 15.12
CA VAL A 676 9.19 16.78 15.27
C VAL A 676 8.89 17.02 16.74
N ASP A 677 8.89 18.29 17.16
CA ASP A 677 8.37 18.67 18.49
C ASP A 677 6.85 18.52 18.54
N LYS A 678 6.34 17.82 19.56
CA LYS A 678 4.91 17.49 19.66
C LYS A 678 3.99 18.72 19.69
N LYS A 679 4.42 19.78 20.38
CA LYS A 679 3.56 20.94 20.71
C LYS A 679 3.59 21.99 19.63
N THR A 680 4.78 22.22 19.06
CA THR A 680 5.02 23.30 18.10
C THR A 680 5.11 22.80 16.67
N GLY A 681 5.50 21.55 16.46
CA GLY A 681 5.83 21.03 15.14
C GLY A 681 7.22 21.47 14.64
N ALA A 682 8.04 22.11 15.49
CA ALA A 682 9.41 22.47 15.16
C ALA A 682 10.23 21.24 14.78
N LEU A 683 11.21 21.43 13.90
CA LEU A 683 11.94 20.34 13.27
C LEU A 683 13.36 20.23 13.80
N THR A 684 13.82 19.00 13.93
CA THR A 684 15.23 18.66 13.97
C THR A 684 15.47 17.60 12.92
N VAL A 685 16.26 17.90 11.90
CA VAL A 685 16.61 16.91 10.87
C VAL A 685 18.08 16.55 10.95
N TRP A 686 18.32 15.25 10.84
CA TRP A 686 19.65 14.65 10.77
C TRP A 686 19.88 14.21 9.33
N PHE A 687 20.64 15.01 8.59
CA PHE A 687 21.00 14.75 7.21
C PHE A 687 21.89 13.51 7.13
N THR A 688 21.43 12.50 6.42
CA THR A 688 22.05 11.18 6.34
C THR A 688 23.17 11.19 5.32
N SER A 689 24.33 10.67 5.69
CA SER A 689 25.41 10.35 4.76
C SER A 689 25.80 8.89 4.93
N TYR A 690 25.95 8.19 3.80
CA TYR A 690 26.29 6.77 3.78
C TYR A 690 27.43 6.50 2.80
N THR A 691 28.46 5.80 3.27
CA THR A 691 29.69 5.53 2.50
C THR A 691 29.63 4.24 1.66
N GLY A 692 28.43 3.69 1.44
CA GLY A 692 28.18 2.52 0.60
C GLY A 692 28.08 1.20 1.38
N PRO A 693 27.87 0.04 0.71
CA PRO A 693 27.40 -1.21 1.31
C PRO A 693 28.20 -1.74 2.52
N GLY A 694 29.52 -1.54 2.54
CA GLY A 694 30.40 -1.89 3.67
C GLY A 694 30.66 -0.74 4.65
N GLY A 695 30.16 0.45 4.35
CA GLY A 695 30.42 1.70 5.04
C GLY A 695 29.51 1.96 6.25
N THR A 696 29.74 3.12 6.85
CA THR A 696 29.06 3.64 8.03
C THR A 696 28.12 4.79 7.68
N PHE A 697 27.12 5.00 8.54
CA PHE A 697 26.26 6.18 8.50
C PHE A 697 26.88 7.32 9.32
N SER A 698 26.75 8.54 8.81
CA SER A 698 27.07 9.78 9.53
C SER A 698 25.92 10.77 9.37
N PHE A 699 25.80 11.69 10.34
CA PHE A 699 24.67 12.60 10.43
C PHE A 699 25.11 14.04 10.67
N ARG A 700 24.58 14.98 9.90
CA ARG A 700 24.64 16.42 10.21
C ARG A 700 23.30 16.85 10.80
N LYS A 701 23.30 17.36 12.03
CA LYS A 701 22.08 17.80 12.72
C LYS A 701 21.81 19.28 12.46
N GLU A 702 20.58 19.61 12.08
CA GLU A 702 20.07 20.97 12.04
C GLU A 702 18.69 21.06 12.69
N THR A 703 18.40 22.20 13.30
CA THR A 703 17.11 22.44 13.98
C THR A 703 16.50 23.71 13.42
N LEU A 704 15.23 23.64 13.06
CA LEU A 704 14.44 24.78 12.62
C LEU A 704 13.33 25.03 13.63
N GLY A 705 13.38 26.20 14.26
CA GLY A 705 12.33 26.67 15.14
C GLY A 705 11.11 27.14 14.33
N GLY A 706 9.92 26.93 14.87
CA GLY A 706 8.68 27.36 14.25
C GLY A 706 7.46 26.79 14.97
N THR A 707 6.28 27.28 14.60
CA THR A 707 5.00 26.69 15.01
C THR A 707 4.24 26.33 13.75
N TRP A 708 4.48 25.13 13.22
CA TRP A 708 3.92 24.68 11.94
C TRP A 708 2.81 23.64 12.11
N CYS A 709 2.96 22.72 13.04
CA CYS A 709 1.93 21.72 13.32
C CYS A 709 1.69 21.56 14.82
N THR A 710 0.54 22.05 15.26
CA THR A 710 0.09 21.95 16.66
C THR A 710 -0.82 20.74 16.90
N GLN A 711 -1.01 19.90 15.89
CA GLN A 711 -1.88 18.71 15.95
C GLN A 711 -1.30 17.58 16.81
N GLY A 712 0.03 17.56 17.03
CA GLY A 712 0.72 16.57 17.85
C GLY A 712 0.45 15.12 17.43
N TRP A 713 0.31 14.24 18.40
CA TRP A 713 -0.09 12.84 18.23
C TRP A 713 -0.91 12.37 19.44
N GLY A 714 -1.85 11.46 19.22
CA GLY A 714 -2.68 10.89 20.28
C GLY A 714 -2.14 9.55 20.81
N VAL A 715 -3.05 8.73 21.34
CA VAL A 715 -2.74 7.45 22.01
C VAL A 715 -2.23 6.42 21.00
N GLY A 716 -2.98 6.22 19.91
CA GLY A 716 -2.69 5.24 18.88
C GLY A 716 -1.29 5.39 18.27
N LEU A 717 -0.67 4.27 17.91
CA LEU A 717 0.69 4.23 17.37
C LEU A 717 0.88 5.09 16.11
N PHE A 718 -0.14 5.14 15.26
CA PHE A 718 -0.10 5.84 13.97
C PHE A 718 -0.92 7.13 13.94
N ASP A 719 -1.52 7.51 15.07
CA ASP A 719 -2.26 8.75 15.24
C ASP A 719 -1.29 9.93 15.38
N ILE A 720 -0.74 10.37 14.23
CA ILE A 720 0.33 11.38 14.14
C ILE A 720 -0.13 12.49 13.20
N GLY A 721 -0.05 13.74 13.67
CA GLY A 721 -0.42 14.92 12.90
C GLY A 721 0.63 15.32 11.86
N ALA A 722 1.91 15.41 12.23
CA ALA A 722 2.97 15.73 11.29
C ALA A 722 3.26 14.54 10.35
N ARG A 723 3.30 14.77 9.04
CA ARG A 723 3.61 13.79 8.00
C ARG A 723 4.61 14.39 7.00
N PHE A 724 5.33 13.52 6.32
CA PHE A 724 6.35 13.91 5.34
C PHE A 724 6.19 13.04 4.11
N ALA A 725 6.03 13.67 2.95
CA ALA A 725 5.94 13.01 1.66
C ALA A 725 6.10 14.02 0.54
N ASP A 726 6.66 13.61 -0.60
CA ASP A 726 6.81 14.48 -1.77
C ASP A 726 5.48 14.60 -2.52
N VAL A 727 4.62 15.53 -2.13
CA VAL A 727 3.35 15.79 -2.84
C VAL A 727 3.58 16.70 -4.06
N SER A 728 4.71 17.40 -4.10
CA SER A 728 5.09 18.31 -5.16
C SER A 728 5.66 17.60 -6.41
N GLY A 729 6.28 16.44 -6.24
CA GLY A 729 7.03 15.70 -7.24
C GLY A 729 8.42 16.28 -7.53
N ASN A 730 9.03 16.97 -6.56
CA ASN A 730 10.34 17.63 -6.73
C ASN A 730 11.52 16.79 -6.22
N GLY A 731 11.27 15.59 -5.70
CA GLY A 731 12.24 14.66 -5.13
C GLY A 731 12.46 14.82 -3.63
N CYS A 732 11.86 15.82 -2.99
CA CYS A 732 12.01 16.10 -1.57
C CYS A 732 10.70 15.95 -0.82
N VAL A 733 10.77 15.48 0.42
CA VAL A 733 9.57 15.38 1.24
C VAL A 733 9.07 16.76 1.66
N ASP A 734 7.77 16.98 1.51
CA ASP A 734 7.07 18.17 1.96
C ASP A 734 6.62 18.01 3.41
N TYR A 735 6.43 19.14 4.11
CA TYR A 735 5.93 19.13 5.48
C TYR A 735 4.40 19.20 5.49
N LEU A 736 3.76 18.18 6.03
CA LEU A 736 2.31 18.05 6.08
C LEU A 736 1.83 18.04 7.53
N CYS A 737 0.80 18.82 7.84
CA CYS A 737 0.11 18.83 9.13
C CYS A 737 -1.34 18.35 8.92
N MET A 738 -1.64 17.19 9.50
CA MET A 738 -2.90 16.47 9.34
C MET A 738 -3.76 16.54 10.59
N GLU A 739 -5.01 16.97 10.39
CA GLU A 739 -6.05 16.99 11.41
C GLU A 739 -6.65 15.59 11.60
N PRO A 740 -7.35 15.32 12.72
CA PRO A 740 -7.92 13.99 13.02
C PRO A 740 -8.82 13.42 11.92
N ASP A 741 -9.47 14.29 11.15
CA ASP A 741 -10.39 13.96 10.04
C ASP A 741 -9.68 13.73 8.69
N GLY A 742 -8.35 13.81 8.65
CA GLY A 742 -7.54 13.67 7.45
C GLY A 742 -7.36 14.97 6.64
N ARG A 743 -7.98 16.09 7.03
CA ARG A 743 -7.70 17.39 6.41
C ARG A 743 -6.23 17.72 6.61
N THR A 744 -5.56 18.08 5.52
CA THR A 744 -4.10 18.29 5.54
C THR A 744 -3.77 19.67 5.02
N THR A 745 -3.05 20.43 5.84
CA THR A 745 -2.37 21.68 5.47
C THR A 745 -0.87 21.45 5.43
N GLY A 746 -0.09 22.26 4.70
CA GLY A 746 1.35 22.03 4.69
C GLY A 746 2.20 23.09 4.01
N TRP A 747 3.49 22.77 3.96
CA TRP A 747 4.54 23.56 3.33
C TRP A 747 5.29 22.71 2.32
N ILE A 748 5.47 23.25 1.12
CA ILE A 748 6.27 22.63 0.07
C ILE A 748 7.74 22.93 0.31
N ASN A 749 8.57 21.90 0.29
CA ASN A 749 10.01 21.99 0.50
C ASN A 749 10.72 22.14 -0.85
N ASN A 750 11.09 23.37 -1.21
CA ASN A 750 11.68 23.71 -2.51
C ASN A 750 13.21 23.53 -2.51
N CYS A 751 13.67 22.28 -2.43
CA CYS A 751 15.08 21.87 -2.55
C CYS A 751 15.61 22.04 -4.00
N PRO A 752 16.95 22.08 -4.25
CA PRO A 752 18.05 21.89 -3.29
C PRO A 752 18.34 23.15 -2.47
N ASN A 753 18.57 22.94 -1.17
CA ASN A 753 18.95 24.01 -0.25
C ASN A 753 20.41 24.40 -0.52
N ASN A 754 20.66 25.43 -1.35
CA ASN A 754 21.98 26.00 -1.60
C ASN A 754 22.51 26.74 -0.35
N GLY A 755 22.85 25.98 0.68
CA GLY A 755 23.16 26.47 2.03
C GLY A 755 22.01 26.16 3.00
N ASN A 756 22.35 26.02 4.28
CA ASN A 756 21.55 25.52 5.42
C ASN A 756 20.21 26.25 5.75
N ASN A 757 19.50 26.78 4.76
CA ASN A 757 18.22 27.44 4.90
C ASN A 757 17.12 26.58 4.28
N PHE A 758 16.26 26.04 5.13
CA PHE A 758 15.02 25.38 4.79
C PHE A 758 14.12 26.29 3.92
N ASN A 759 13.86 25.90 2.67
CA ASN A 759 13.02 26.66 1.73
C ASN A 759 11.57 26.18 1.73
N LEU A 760 10.83 26.52 2.79
CA LEU A 760 9.44 26.09 2.99
C LEU A 760 8.43 27.12 2.45
N GLU A 761 7.67 26.76 1.42
CA GLU A 761 6.55 27.54 0.89
C GLU A 761 5.24 27.12 1.55
N ASN A 762 4.58 28.01 2.30
CA ASN A 762 3.25 27.73 2.84
C ASN A 762 2.22 27.71 1.71
N VAL A 763 1.60 26.55 1.46
CA VAL A 763 0.58 26.37 0.42
C VAL A 763 -0.84 26.27 0.97
N GLY A 764 -1.01 26.40 2.29
CA GLY A 764 -2.29 26.27 2.97
C GLY A 764 -2.83 24.84 2.89
N GLN A 765 -4.08 24.67 2.48
CA GLN A 765 -4.72 23.35 2.43
C GLN A 765 -4.27 22.54 1.22
N ILE A 766 -3.56 21.45 1.49
CA ILE A 766 -3.13 20.46 0.49
C ILE A 766 -4.28 19.54 0.13
N LYS A 767 -5.00 19.02 1.12
CA LYS A 767 -6.07 18.04 0.94
C LYS A 767 -7.25 18.31 1.88
N LYS A 768 -8.47 18.38 1.34
CA LYS A 768 -9.72 18.36 2.11
C LYS A 768 -9.91 17.03 2.86
N SER A 769 -10.59 17.07 4.00
CA SER A 769 -10.98 15.87 4.74
C SER A 769 -11.85 14.93 3.89
N GLU A 770 -11.68 13.63 4.13
CA GLU A 770 -12.56 12.55 3.63
C GLU A 770 -13.45 11.98 4.74
N GLY A 771 -13.46 12.59 5.93
CA GLY A 771 -14.19 12.11 7.11
C GLY A 771 -13.65 10.79 7.67
N LEU A 772 -12.36 10.52 7.45
CA LEU A 772 -11.70 9.27 7.82
C LEU A 772 -10.56 9.54 8.79
N ASP A 773 -10.30 8.57 9.66
CA ASP A 773 -9.29 8.66 10.71
C ASP A 773 -7.86 8.80 10.13
N ARG A 774 -7.15 9.85 10.56
CA ARG A 774 -5.77 10.12 10.18
C ARG A 774 -4.76 9.03 10.52
N ALA A 775 -5.03 8.17 11.49
CA ALA A 775 -4.15 7.05 11.85
C ALA A 775 -4.02 6.03 10.71
N ASN A 776 -5.08 5.90 9.91
CA ASN A 776 -5.19 4.98 8.79
C ASN A 776 -4.73 5.59 7.46
N HIS A 777 -4.46 6.89 7.43
CA HIS A 777 -3.93 7.56 6.25
C HIS A 777 -2.43 7.35 6.09
N LYS A 778 -1.98 7.27 4.83
CA LYS A 778 -0.58 7.17 4.40
C LYS A 778 -0.39 8.04 3.16
N TRP A 779 0.82 8.57 3.00
CA TRP A 779 1.23 9.33 1.83
C TRP A 779 2.32 8.54 1.11
N VAL A 780 2.02 8.01 -0.06
CA VAL A 780 2.90 7.12 -0.82
C VAL A 780 2.58 7.21 -2.30
N ASP A 781 3.58 7.04 -3.16
CA ASP A 781 3.38 6.99 -4.60
C ASP A 781 2.81 5.62 -5.01
N VAL A 782 1.52 5.54 -5.33
CA VAL A 782 0.84 4.28 -5.69
C VAL A 782 0.95 4.03 -7.18
N ASN A 783 0.81 5.08 -7.99
CA ASN A 783 0.76 4.94 -9.43
C ASN A 783 2.17 4.90 -10.07
N GLY A 784 3.20 5.45 -9.43
CA GLY A 784 4.58 5.53 -9.88
C GLY A 784 4.96 6.85 -10.55
N ASP A 785 4.16 7.90 -10.41
CA ASP A 785 4.34 9.19 -11.10
C ASP A 785 5.33 10.15 -10.42
N GLY A 786 5.97 9.70 -9.33
CA GLY A 786 6.92 10.46 -8.53
C GLY A 786 6.27 11.39 -7.52
N LYS A 787 4.93 11.42 -7.41
CA LYS A 787 4.21 12.22 -6.41
C LYS A 787 3.54 11.30 -5.40
N ALA A 788 3.53 11.74 -4.16
CA ALA A 788 2.82 11.05 -3.10
C ALA A 788 1.30 11.17 -3.31
N ASP A 789 0.66 10.01 -3.43
CA ASP A 789 -0.78 9.85 -3.40
C ASP A 789 -1.30 9.81 -1.97
N PHE A 790 -2.60 10.07 -1.80
CA PHE A 790 -3.26 9.95 -0.52
C PHE A 790 -3.89 8.58 -0.39
N LEU A 791 -3.47 7.77 0.58
CA LEU A 791 -3.96 6.40 0.79
C LEU A 791 -4.66 6.28 2.14
N TRP A 792 -5.71 5.46 2.21
CA TRP A 792 -6.38 5.06 3.45
C TRP A 792 -6.50 3.54 3.52
N SER A 793 -5.99 2.93 4.59
CA SER A 793 -6.13 1.50 4.85
C SER A 793 -7.26 1.20 5.83
N ASP A 794 -8.09 0.22 5.49
CA ASP A 794 -9.16 -0.24 6.36
C ASP A 794 -8.58 -0.89 7.62
N LYS A 795 -9.03 -0.41 8.78
CA LYS A 795 -8.51 -0.85 10.09
C LYS A 795 -8.70 -2.35 10.32
N PHE A 796 -9.77 -2.95 9.79
CA PHE A 796 -10.15 -4.35 10.05
C PHE A 796 -9.46 -5.34 9.11
N ASN A 797 -9.48 -5.09 7.80
CA ASN A 797 -9.01 -6.07 6.81
C ASN A 797 -7.75 -5.64 6.02
N GLY A 798 -7.32 -4.39 6.18
CA GLY A 798 -6.17 -3.79 5.52
C GLY A 798 -6.31 -3.53 4.02
N ASP A 799 -7.51 -3.70 3.46
CA ASP A 799 -7.82 -3.25 2.11
C ASP A 799 -7.62 -1.73 2.07
N ALA A 800 -7.01 -1.22 1.01
CA ALA A 800 -6.74 0.22 0.92
C ALA A 800 -7.30 0.83 -0.35
N LYS A 801 -7.82 2.04 -0.19
CA LYS A 801 -8.23 2.93 -1.27
C LYS A 801 -7.27 4.11 -1.32
N TYR A 802 -7.07 4.65 -2.51
CA TYR A 802 -6.22 5.82 -2.68
C TYR A 802 -6.86 6.87 -3.58
N TRP A 803 -6.34 8.08 -3.47
CA TRP A 803 -6.64 9.20 -4.35
C TRP A 803 -5.34 9.62 -5.03
N SER A 804 -5.33 9.58 -6.35
CA SER A 804 -4.15 9.87 -7.16
C SER A 804 -3.89 11.38 -7.24
N ASN A 805 -2.66 11.80 -6.98
CA ASN A 805 -2.24 13.20 -7.00
C ASN A 805 -1.91 13.66 -8.43
N THR A 806 -2.87 14.32 -9.08
CA THR A 806 -2.68 14.84 -10.44
C THR A 806 -1.86 16.13 -10.51
N GLY A 807 -1.45 16.68 -9.36
CA GLY A 807 -0.58 17.84 -9.25
C GLY A 807 -1.27 19.10 -8.71
N ARG A 808 -0.48 20.17 -8.66
CA ARG A 808 -0.88 21.48 -8.11
C ARG A 808 -1.85 22.18 -9.06
N VAL A 809 -2.94 22.71 -8.50
CA VAL A 809 -3.99 23.43 -9.20
C VAL A 809 -3.66 24.93 -9.25
N PRO A 810 -3.91 25.64 -10.36
CA PRO A 810 -3.78 27.10 -10.43
C PRO A 810 -4.72 27.83 -9.45
N GLU A 811 -4.27 28.95 -8.88
CA GLU A 811 -5.10 29.73 -7.94
C GLU A 811 -6.38 30.31 -8.60
N SER A 812 -6.41 30.44 -9.93
CA SER A 812 -7.62 30.81 -10.69
C SER A 812 -8.77 29.83 -10.49
N ASP A 813 -8.45 28.56 -10.27
CA ASP A 813 -9.44 27.48 -10.12
C ASP A 813 -9.82 27.31 -8.64
N ARG A 814 -9.19 28.08 -7.75
CA ARG A 814 -9.38 28.07 -6.30
C ARG A 814 -9.46 29.49 -5.71
N PRO A 815 -10.44 30.31 -6.11
CA PRO A 815 -10.55 31.69 -5.63
C PRO A 815 -10.69 31.75 -4.10
N ASN A 816 -9.94 32.65 -3.47
CA ASN A 816 -9.90 32.82 -2.01
C ASN A 816 -9.51 31.54 -1.24
N GLN A 817 -8.63 30.71 -1.80
CA GLN A 817 -8.19 29.45 -1.19
C GLN A 817 -9.33 28.44 -0.94
N SER A 818 -10.43 28.52 -1.71
CA SER A 818 -11.58 27.61 -1.57
C SER A 818 -11.25 26.18 -2.05
N GLY A 819 -10.66 25.35 -1.19
CA GLY A 819 -10.44 23.92 -1.45
C GLY A 819 -8.99 23.47 -1.37
N SER A 820 -8.70 22.29 -1.92
CA SER A 820 -7.36 21.70 -1.98
C SER A 820 -6.51 22.39 -3.05
N ILE A 821 -5.24 22.70 -2.75
CA ILE A 821 -4.28 23.24 -3.74
C ILE A 821 -3.71 22.15 -4.67
N PHE A 822 -3.84 20.87 -4.30
CA PHE A 822 -3.55 19.73 -5.16
C PHE A 822 -4.84 18.99 -5.52
N HIS A 823 -4.93 18.49 -6.75
CA HIS A 823 -6.09 17.73 -7.20
C HIS A 823 -5.86 16.23 -7.00
N PHE A 824 -6.83 15.58 -6.35
CA PHE A 824 -6.76 14.20 -5.91
C PHE A 824 -7.94 13.39 -6.46
N ASP A 825 -7.65 12.50 -7.42
CA ASP A 825 -8.64 11.69 -8.12
C ASP A 825 -8.94 10.39 -7.37
N PRO A 826 -10.18 10.14 -6.93
CA PRO A 826 -10.53 8.92 -6.21
C PRO A 826 -10.46 7.69 -7.12
N LYS A 827 -9.65 6.68 -6.75
CA LYS A 827 -9.51 5.42 -7.51
C LYS A 827 -10.29 4.25 -6.88
N GLY A 828 -10.81 4.42 -5.67
CA GLY A 828 -11.52 3.37 -4.94
C GLY A 828 -10.57 2.31 -4.35
N THR A 829 -11.13 1.18 -3.92
CA THR A 829 -10.34 0.11 -3.28
C THR A 829 -9.40 -0.56 -4.28
N SER A 830 -8.10 -0.49 -4.01
CA SER A 830 -7.02 -0.82 -4.96
C SER A 830 -6.00 -1.81 -4.41
N TYR A 831 -5.82 -1.83 -3.09
CA TYR A 831 -5.03 -2.86 -2.41
C TYR A 831 -5.95 -3.87 -1.74
N LEU A 832 -5.64 -5.15 -1.92
CA LEU A 832 -6.20 -6.24 -1.14
C LEU A 832 -5.33 -6.42 0.10
N GLY A 833 -5.85 -6.16 1.28
CA GLY A 833 -5.11 -6.33 2.54
C GLY A 833 -4.79 -7.80 2.80
N SER A 834 -3.67 -8.08 3.45
CA SER A 834 -3.34 -9.42 3.97
C SER A 834 -3.51 -9.53 5.49
N SER A 835 -3.53 -8.39 6.18
CA SER A 835 -3.68 -8.23 7.64
C SER A 835 -4.51 -6.98 7.92
N ARG A 836 -4.87 -6.73 9.18
CA ARG A 836 -5.52 -5.49 9.63
C ARG A 836 -4.69 -4.23 9.26
N GLY A 837 -5.35 -3.11 8.99
CA GLY A 837 -4.73 -1.91 8.39
C GLY A 837 -3.52 -1.35 9.12
N THR A 838 -3.49 -1.44 10.46
CA THR A 838 -2.37 -0.99 11.29
C THR A 838 -1.08 -1.79 11.10
N ASN A 839 -1.16 -2.97 10.49
CA ASN A 839 -0.01 -3.83 10.20
C ASN A 839 0.47 -3.71 8.75
N MET A 840 -0.21 -2.88 7.95
CA MET A 840 0.08 -2.69 6.53
C MET A 840 1.00 -1.49 6.32
N HIS A 841 2.06 -1.70 5.55
CA HIS A 841 3.05 -0.72 5.15
C HIS A 841 3.13 -0.67 3.63
N TYR A 842 3.67 0.43 3.10
CA TYR A 842 3.64 0.74 1.67
C TYR A 842 5.02 1.18 1.11
N PRO A 843 6.12 0.42 1.31
CA PRO A 843 7.45 0.78 0.79
C PRO A 843 7.63 0.51 -0.70
N ASN A 844 8.65 1.10 -1.32
CA ASN A 844 9.12 0.76 -2.67
C ASN A 844 10.26 -0.27 -2.59
N LEU A 845 9.92 -1.56 -2.52
CA LEU A 845 10.89 -2.67 -2.48
C LEU A 845 11.18 -3.25 -3.87
N GLY A 846 10.24 -3.12 -4.79
CA GLY A 846 10.33 -3.52 -6.19
C GLY A 846 11.21 -2.59 -7.02
N GLY A 847 11.63 -1.44 -6.48
CA GLY A 847 12.49 -0.45 -7.16
C GLY A 847 11.84 0.22 -8.35
N LEU A 848 10.51 0.20 -8.43
CA LEU A 848 9.75 0.79 -9.53
C LEU A 848 9.29 2.21 -9.22
N GLY A 849 9.61 2.75 -8.04
CA GLY A 849 9.06 4.02 -7.57
C GLY A 849 7.63 3.89 -7.03
N ARG A 850 7.10 2.67 -6.99
CA ARG A 850 5.71 2.38 -6.62
C ARG A 850 5.62 1.76 -5.24
N ALA A 851 4.55 2.09 -4.53
CA ALA A 851 4.23 1.54 -3.22
C ALA A 851 3.81 0.06 -3.31
N ASP A 852 4.72 -0.82 -2.91
CA ASP A 852 4.43 -2.23 -2.66
C ASP A 852 3.73 -2.39 -1.32
N GLN A 853 2.88 -3.40 -1.18
CA GLN A 853 2.21 -3.66 0.09
C GLN A 853 3.03 -4.63 0.93
N VAL A 854 3.36 -4.24 2.16
CA VAL A 854 4.07 -5.11 3.12
C VAL A 854 3.22 -5.28 4.38
N SER A 855 2.96 -6.52 4.79
CA SER A 855 2.39 -6.80 6.11
C SER A 855 3.48 -7.12 7.10
N ILE A 856 3.34 -6.63 8.34
CA ILE A 856 4.23 -6.98 9.46
C ILE A 856 3.42 -7.56 10.59
N GLN A 857 3.78 -8.77 11.03
CA GLN A 857 3.24 -9.38 12.23
C GLN A 857 3.80 -8.66 13.46
N PRO A 858 2.95 -7.99 14.28
CA PRO A 858 3.42 -7.08 15.31
C PRO A 858 4.25 -7.78 16.39
N ALA A 859 3.81 -8.94 16.87
CA ALA A 859 4.47 -9.67 17.96
C ALA A 859 5.86 -10.23 17.57
N THR A 860 5.99 -10.81 16.38
CA THR A 860 7.23 -11.48 15.92
C THR A 860 8.14 -10.56 15.13
N GLY A 861 7.60 -9.52 14.48
CA GLY A 861 8.31 -8.66 13.52
C GLY A 861 8.50 -9.31 12.15
N TYR A 862 7.86 -10.45 11.87
CA TYR A 862 7.93 -11.10 10.57
C TYR A 862 7.12 -10.33 9.54
N GLY A 863 7.53 -10.33 8.28
CA GLY A 863 6.84 -9.55 7.26
C GLY A 863 6.88 -10.15 5.86
N TRP A 864 5.83 -9.87 5.10
CA TRP A 864 5.57 -10.40 3.76
C TRP A 864 5.23 -9.29 2.78
N VAL A 865 5.64 -9.43 1.52
CA VAL A 865 5.47 -8.39 0.48
C VAL A 865 4.54 -8.83 -0.65
N TRP A 866 3.77 -7.88 -1.17
CA TRP A 866 3.00 -7.98 -2.42
C TRP A 866 3.39 -6.83 -3.32
N TYR A 867 3.98 -7.16 -4.47
CA TYR A 867 4.55 -6.16 -5.38
C TYR A 867 3.48 -5.43 -6.18
N ASN A 868 3.69 -4.13 -6.37
CA ASN A 868 2.87 -3.28 -7.21
C ASN A 868 3.53 -3.13 -8.59
N THR A 869 3.22 -4.04 -9.50
CA THR A 869 3.72 -4.02 -10.89
C THR A 869 2.62 -3.65 -11.89
N CYS A 870 2.99 -2.99 -12.99
CA CYS A 870 2.05 -2.67 -14.06
C CYS A 870 1.76 -3.91 -14.92
N PRO A 871 0.53 -4.04 -15.46
CA PRO A 871 0.22 -5.08 -16.43
C PRO A 871 1.17 -5.01 -17.64
N ALA A 872 1.70 -6.15 -18.07
CA ALA A 872 2.51 -6.20 -19.30
C ALA A 872 1.63 -5.99 -20.55
N GLY A 873 2.14 -5.24 -21.54
CA GLY A 873 1.51 -5.08 -22.87
C GLY A 873 0.98 -3.68 -23.22
N GLY A 874 1.15 -2.65 -22.39
CA GLY A 874 0.76 -1.26 -22.72
C GLY A 874 1.81 -0.55 -23.56
N GLY A 875 1.62 -0.39 -24.87
CA GLY A 875 2.69 0.11 -25.77
C GLY A 875 3.05 1.59 -25.60
N GLY A 876 4.29 1.92 -25.20
CA GLY A 876 4.66 3.26 -24.74
C GLY A 876 5.72 4.07 -25.50
N ASP A 877 5.80 4.02 -26.84
CA ASP A 877 6.77 4.84 -27.60
C ASP A 877 6.11 5.78 -28.64
N ASP A 878 4.81 6.05 -28.52
CA ASP A 878 4.01 6.69 -29.59
C ASP A 878 3.81 8.22 -29.42
N GLY A 879 4.54 8.84 -28.48
CA GLY A 879 4.49 10.29 -28.19
C GLY A 879 4.87 11.22 -29.36
N GLY A 880 4.47 12.49 -29.24
CA GLY A 880 4.23 13.47 -30.32
C GLY A 880 5.37 13.99 -31.21
N ILE A 881 6.51 13.29 -31.32
CA ILE A 881 7.53 13.60 -32.34
C ILE A 881 7.38 12.60 -33.49
N ALA A 882 7.23 13.12 -34.72
CA ALA A 882 7.23 12.28 -35.92
C ALA A 882 8.52 11.41 -35.94
N PRO A 883 8.41 10.07 -36.01
CA PRO A 883 9.56 9.18 -35.99
C PRO A 883 10.55 9.56 -37.09
N ARG A 884 11.85 9.50 -36.80
CA ARG A 884 12.90 9.67 -37.83
C ARG A 884 12.98 8.40 -38.67
N ASP A 885 13.20 8.54 -39.98
CA ASP A 885 13.46 7.41 -40.87
C ASP A 885 14.66 6.61 -40.32
N PRO A 886 14.51 5.30 -39.99
CA PRO A 886 15.61 4.48 -39.49
C PRO A 886 16.66 4.16 -40.56
N VAL A 887 16.45 4.58 -41.81
CA VAL A 887 17.35 4.36 -42.96
C VAL A 887 17.68 2.88 -43.12
N LEU A 888 16.64 2.06 -43.13
CA LEU A 888 16.77 0.62 -43.30
C LEU A 888 17.46 0.29 -44.64
N PRO A 889 18.37 -0.71 -44.67
CA PRO A 889 18.95 -1.19 -45.91
C PRO A 889 17.86 -1.57 -46.93
N ARG A 890 17.96 -1.06 -48.16
CA ARG A 890 16.97 -1.37 -49.20
C ARG A 890 16.96 -2.88 -49.49
N TYR A 891 15.81 -3.51 -49.27
CA TYR A 891 15.54 -4.90 -49.60
C TYR A 891 14.57 -4.96 -50.79
N ASP A 892 14.93 -5.73 -51.82
CA ASP A 892 14.12 -5.93 -53.03
C ASP A 892 13.95 -7.45 -53.21
N PRO A 893 12.84 -8.03 -52.72
CA PRO A 893 12.65 -9.48 -52.74
C PRO A 893 12.60 -10.00 -54.18
N SER A 894 13.39 -11.03 -54.48
CA SER A 894 13.48 -11.67 -55.80
C SER A 894 12.29 -12.54 -56.16
#